data_AF-A0A928SHI9-F1
#
_entry.id   AF-A0A928SHI9-F1
#
_cell.length_a   1.000
_cell.length_b   1.000
_cell.length_c   1.000
_cell.angle_alpha   90.00
_cell.angle_beta   90.00
_cell.angle_gamma   90.00
#
_symmetry.space_group_name_H-M   'P 1'
#
loop_
_entity.id
_entity.type
_entity.pdbx_description
1 polymer ?
#
loop_
_entity_poly.entity_id
_entity_poly.type
_entity_poly.pdbx_seq_one_letter_code
_entity_poly.pdbx_strand_id
1 'polypeptide(L)'
;MALPVLAHQPPTYAAFPLVVGQTMDHPLISNRQTAVVSGTLPYTTELRSTGYIKGLYITYYGMGSDTHRARVQELLETTELNAIVMDVKGDFGWLPYSSTVQTALDIGAGNRPMIRDWAAWMQWFKERNIYTIARIVVFKDDPLAAAHPEWAVLDSASGGVWHDREGLGWVDPSREEVWDYNIALAVEAAGLGFDEIQFDYVRFPTDGQISRATFAVENTQENRLAAISGFLGKARAALAPYPVKVAADVFGYTTWREDDMNIGQQIETLALYLDVLSPMLYPSTFADGLPGLPEYRQAVAFPYEIVNKSTLKAVERLKAANPTLEVRPWIQDFSDYAFDGRTYTPADIRRQMEGARQAGGRGWLLWDPRVKYTAEALVSAQPVYPPNPQGQVLVLEYHLIGEPEERWQRTPANFRADLERLWTAGYYPVNLRDLAAGDLSMVPAGKRPVVLTFDDSSIEQFRLLPDGSVDPACAVGILLDFYAAHPADWPLRATFFVLQAVDAPERILFGQPELAQQKLRMLIEWGMEVGSHTISHANLAESEAEEIKRQLALSQAGLEELLPGYEVVSLSVPFGAYPEDERLLVGGLYEDKLYTYQAAVEVSGGLVPSPHAPEFDPYHIPRVQAIQSELDYWLEAADAPGVYYVSPGE
;
A
#
# COMPACT_ATOMS: atom_id res chain seq x y z
N MET A 1 -16.64 64.55 -16.91
CA MET A 1 -16.80 66.00 -16.70
C MET A 1 -17.66 66.22 -15.46
N ALA A 2 -17.18 67.07 -14.56
CA ALA A 2 -17.91 67.89 -13.58
C ALA A 2 -18.83 67.26 -12.48
N LEU A 3 -18.35 67.42 -11.24
CA LEU A 3 -18.98 67.57 -9.90
C LEU A 3 -20.21 68.51 -9.82
N PRO A 4 -20.88 68.79 -8.65
CA PRO A 4 -20.99 68.10 -7.33
C PRO A 4 -22.39 68.12 -6.60
N VAL A 5 -22.49 67.32 -5.52
CA VAL A 5 -23.01 67.55 -4.13
C VAL A 5 -24.34 68.30 -3.86
N LEU A 6 -25.21 67.69 -3.01
CA LEU A 6 -25.77 68.31 -1.80
C LEU A 6 -26.36 67.27 -0.82
N ALA A 7 -26.05 67.45 0.46
CA ALA A 7 -26.38 66.60 1.61
C ALA A 7 -27.53 67.19 2.43
N HIS A 8 -28.21 66.39 3.25
CA HIS A 8 -28.77 66.84 4.53
C HIS A 8 -28.92 65.70 5.56
N GLN A 9 -28.39 65.96 6.76
CA GLN A 9 -28.43 65.16 8.00
C GLN A 9 -29.77 65.22 8.72
N PRO A 10 -29.93 64.40 9.79
CA PRO A 10 -30.48 64.89 11.05
C PRO A 10 -29.55 64.63 12.27
N PRO A 11 -29.85 65.21 13.45
CA PRO A 11 -28.83 65.64 14.42
C PRO A 11 -28.87 64.93 15.81
N THR A 12 -27.69 64.86 16.46
CA THR A 12 -27.33 65.26 17.86
C THR A 12 -28.16 64.83 19.10
N TYR A 13 -27.65 64.66 20.35
CA TYR A 13 -26.35 64.87 21.04
C TYR A 13 -26.44 64.22 22.46
N ALA A 14 -25.28 63.89 23.06
CA ALA A 14 -24.85 64.12 24.46
C ALA A 14 -24.13 62.90 25.07
N ALA A 15 -23.01 62.96 25.81
CA ALA A 15 -21.96 63.96 26.05
C ALA A 15 -20.75 63.22 26.71
N PHE A 16 -19.54 63.68 26.39
CA PHE A 16 -18.18 63.22 26.80
C PHE A 16 -17.81 63.61 28.25
N PRO A 17 -16.75 63.07 28.93
CA PRO A 17 -15.30 63.27 28.61
C PRO A 17 -14.35 62.10 28.98
N LEU A 18 -13.03 62.02 28.73
CA LEU A 18 -11.97 62.71 27.96
C LEU A 18 -10.78 61.70 27.97
N VAL A 19 -10.41 61.09 26.84
CA VAL A 19 -9.18 61.31 26.03
C VAL A 19 -7.87 61.48 26.82
N VAL A 20 -6.86 60.63 26.57
CA VAL A 20 -5.56 60.88 25.87
C VAL A 20 -4.90 59.49 25.65
N GLY A 21 -4.42 59.05 24.49
CA GLY A 21 -4.22 59.69 23.20
C GLY A 21 -3.92 58.69 22.06
N GLN A 22 -4.25 59.15 20.84
CA GLN A 22 -3.43 59.13 19.61
C GLN A 22 -2.84 57.79 19.15
N THR A 23 -3.54 57.06 18.26
CA THR A 23 -3.44 57.07 16.78
C THR A 23 -2.14 56.47 16.22
N MET A 24 -2.27 55.36 15.48
CA MET A 24 -2.06 55.29 14.01
C MET A 24 -2.15 53.81 13.56
N ASP A 25 -2.94 53.61 12.51
CA ASP A 25 -2.80 52.68 11.37
C ASP A 25 -2.42 51.19 11.52
N HIS A 26 -3.17 50.42 10.71
CA HIS A 26 -3.02 48.99 10.39
C HIS A 26 -1.57 48.50 10.24
N PRO A 27 -1.28 47.31 10.78
CA PRO A 27 -0.84 46.23 9.90
C PRO A 27 -1.34 44.81 10.29
N LEU A 28 -1.49 43.99 9.26
CA LEU A 28 -0.99 42.61 9.12
C LEU A 28 -1.19 41.60 10.28
N ILE A 29 -1.93 40.54 9.94
CA ILE A 29 -1.61 39.12 10.14
C ILE A 29 -0.44 38.83 11.09
N SER A 30 -0.77 38.40 12.32
CA SER A 30 0.07 37.70 13.33
C SER A 30 -0.68 37.89 14.66
N ASN A 31 -1.04 36.91 15.50
CA ASN A 31 -0.45 35.65 15.91
C ASN A 31 -1.61 34.74 16.35
N ARG A 32 -1.89 33.64 15.64
CA ARG A 32 -2.36 32.44 16.35
C ARG A 32 -1.09 31.74 16.80
N GLN A 33 -0.86 31.72 18.11
CA GLN A 33 0.11 30.82 18.71
C GLN A 33 -0.28 29.40 18.32
N THR A 34 0.31 28.89 17.25
CA THR A 34 0.56 27.47 17.10
C THR A 34 1.45 27.10 18.27
N ALA A 35 0.89 26.40 19.24
CA ALA A 35 1.69 25.64 20.16
C ALA A 35 2.44 24.61 19.29
N VAL A 36 3.68 24.93 18.93
CA VAL A 36 4.63 23.94 18.46
C VAL A 36 4.86 23.05 19.67
N VAL A 37 4.11 21.95 19.72
CA VAL A 37 4.43 20.83 20.58
C VAL A 37 5.74 20.27 20.03
N SER A 38 6.87 20.80 20.51
CA SER A 38 8.15 20.10 20.43
C SER A 38 8.10 18.94 21.41
N GLY A 39 7.34 17.93 21.07
CA GLY A 39 7.31 16.63 21.73
C GLY A 39 7.76 15.63 20.69
N THR A 40 8.80 14.87 21.00
CA THR A 40 9.13 13.63 20.29
C THR A 40 7.84 12.84 20.11
N LEU A 41 7.44 12.59 18.86
CA LEU A 41 6.30 11.76 18.52
C LEU A 41 6.44 10.45 19.30
N PRO A 42 5.43 10.00 20.06
CA PRO A 42 5.44 8.67 20.60
C PRO A 42 5.18 7.71 19.44
N TYR A 43 6.23 7.41 18.66
CA TYR A 43 6.29 6.18 17.88
C TYR A 43 6.27 5.05 18.90
N THR A 44 5.07 4.68 19.34
CA THR A 44 4.87 3.58 20.27
C THR A 44 5.44 2.32 19.63
N THR A 45 6.00 1.48 20.48
CA THR A 45 6.61 0.18 20.17
C THR A 45 5.66 -0.77 19.41
N GLU A 46 4.40 -0.37 19.22
CA GLU A 46 3.29 -1.10 18.59
C GLU A 46 3.34 -1.12 17.05
N LEU A 47 4.01 -0.17 16.38
CA LEU A 47 4.12 -0.18 14.90
C LEU A 47 4.90 -1.40 14.36
N ARG A 48 5.68 -2.09 15.20
CA ARG A 48 6.35 -3.36 14.88
C ARG A 48 5.54 -4.60 15.25
N SER A 49 4.36 -4.46 15.86
CA SER A 49 3.57 -5.60 16.36
C SER A 49 3.02 -6.52 15.27
N THR A 50 2.85 -5.99 14.05
CA THR A 50 2.34 -6.71 12.87
C THR A 50 3.36 -7.68 12.25
N GLY A 51 4.65 -7.36 12.40
CA GLY A 51 5.75 -8.04 11.69
C GLY A 51 5.86 -7.70 10.20
N TYR A 52 5.05 -6.77 9.68
CA TYR A 52 5.14 -6.28 8.30
C TYR A 52 6.18 -5.16 8.16
N ILE A 53 7.06 -5.28 7.17
CA ILE A 53 8.15 -4.34 6.91
C ILE A 53 7.88 -3.56 5.63
N LYS A 54 7.64 -2.26 5.76
CA LYS A 54 7.37 -1.31 4.66
C LYS A 54 8.55 -0.36 4.55
N GLY A 55 9.46 -0.69 3.63
CA GLY A 55 10.77 -0.05 3.56
C GLY A 55 10.99 0.78 2.30
N LEU A 56 11.93 1.71 2.37
CA LEU A 56 12.54 2.34 1.20
C LEU A 56 14.07 2.18 1.24
N TYR A 57 14.72 2.37 0.11
CA TYR A 57 16.17 2.23 -0.04
C TYR A 57 16.92 3.58 -0.09
N ILE A 58 18.11 3.64 0.48
CA ILE A 58 19.06 4.73 0.28
C ILE A 58 20.42 4.20 -0.20
N THR A 59 20.87 4.72 -1.35
CA THR A 59 22.15 4.34 -1.95
C THR A 59 23.35 4.85 -1.15
N TYR A 60 24.52 4.27 -1.40
CA TYR A 60 25.82 4.79 -0.96
C TYR A 60 25.96 6.32 -1.16
N TYR A 61 25.74 6.81 -2.37
CA TYR A 61 25.82 8.25 -2.67
C TYR A 61 24.65 9.05 -2.09
N GLY A 62 23.46 8.43 -1.97
CA GLY A 62 22.30 8.99 -1.31
C GLY A 62 22.59 9.35 0.15
N MET A 63 23.27 8.46 0.88
CA MET A 63 23.73 8.74 2.24
C MET A 63 24.74 9.88 2.31
N GLY A 64 25.53 10.12 1.26
CA GLY A 64 26.43 11.28 1.19
C GLY A 64 25.72 12.62 0.98
N SER A 65 24.43 12.62 0.62
CA SER A 65 23.64 13.80 0.28
C SER A 65 22.70 14.20 1.42
N ASP A 66 22.92 15.39 1.99
CA ASP A 66 22.05 15.95 3.03
C ASP A 66 20.58 16.02 2.58
N THR A 67 20.34 16.37 1.31
CA THR A 67 19.00 16.45 0.73
C THR A 67 18.31 15.08 0.67
N HIS A 68 19.02 14.03 0.24
CA HIS A 68 18.44 12.69 0.18
C HIS A 68 18.20 12.12 1.58
N ARG A 69 19.13 12.34 2.53
CA ARG A 69 18.94 11.93 3.93
C ARG A 69 17.72 12.62 4.55
N ALA A 70 17.61 13.94 4.41
CA ALA A 70 16.48 14.69 4.93
C ALA A 70 15.15 14.21 4.32
N ARG A 71 15.12 13.95 3.01
CA ARG A 71 13.92 13.43 2.34
C ARG A 71 13.52 12.04 2.83
N VAL A 72 14.47 11.13 2.99
CA VAL A 72 14.19 9.79 3.52
C VAL A 72 13.69 9.86 4.96
N GLN A 73 14.31 10.68 5.79
CA GLN A 73 13.89 10.89 7.17
C GLN A 73 12.47 11.49 7.26
N GLU A 74 12.16 12.48 6.42
CA GLU A 74 10.82 13.06 6.30
C GLU A 74 9.78 11.99 5.94
N LEU A 75 10.05 11.15 4.92
CA LEU A 75 9.13 10.08 4.53
C LEU A 75 8.90 9.07 5.66
N LEU A 76 9.96 8.69 6.39
CA LEU A 76 9.85 7.78 7.54
C LEU A 76 9.06 8.38 8.72
N GLU A 77 9.08 9.70 8.88
CA GLU A 77 8.34 10.40 9.95
C GLU A 77 6.89 10.74 9.55
N THR A 78 6.61 10.88 8.26
CA THR A 78 5.33 11.42 7.77
C THR A 78 4.43 10.38 7.09
N THR A 79 4.94 9.16 6.87
CA THR A 79 4.19 8.12 6.14
C THR A 79 4.19 6.77 6.87
N GLU A 80 3.50 5.76 6.32
CA GLU A 80 3.42 4.39 6.83
C GLU A 80 4.74 3.59 6.81
N LEU A 81 5.81 4.17 6.24
CA LEU A 81 7.11 3.52 6.20
C LEU A 81 7.65 3.28 7.61
N ASN A 82 8.11 2.04 7.85
CA ASN A 82 8.66 1.63 9.13
C ASN A 82 10.07 1.04 9.01
N ALA A 83 10.66 1.07 7.81
CA ALA A 83 11.96 0.48 7.55
C ALA A 83 12.81 1.24 6.53
N ILE A 84 14.12 1.04 6.60
CA ILE A 84 15.10 1.58 5.66
C ILE A 84 16.12 0.52 5.26
N VAL A 85 16.35 0.38 3.97
CA VAL A 85 17.45 -0.40 3.40
C VAL A 85 18.60 0.54 3.10
N MET A 86 19.77 0.26 3.68
CA MET A 86 20.96 1.09 3.55
C MET A 86 22.09 0.24 2.97
N ASP A 87 22.79 0.77 1.97
CA ASP A 87 24.04 0.16 1.55
C ASP A 87 25.02 0.12 2.72
N VAL A 88 25.45 -1.07 3.13
CA VAL A 88 26.71 -1.26 3.86
C VAL A 88 27.84 -1.42 2.87
N LYS A 89 27.57 -2.09 1.73
CA LYS A 89 28.45 -2.11 0.55
C LYS A 89 27.62 -1.94 -0.71
N GLY A 90 27.83 -0.85 -1.42
CA GLY A 90 27.13 -0.53 -2.66
C GLY A 90 27.64 -1.34 -3.86
N ASP A 91 26.99 -1.18 -5.02
CA ASP A 91 27.29 -1.88 -6.27
C ASP A 91 28.62 -1.50 -6.93
N PHE A 92 29.24 -0.41 -6.48
CA PHE A 92 30.62 -0.04 -6.79
C PHE A 92 31.65 -0.58 -5.78
N GLY A 93 31.24 -1.37 -4.78
CA GLY A 93 32.13 -1.97 -3.78
C GLY A 93 32.56 -1.06 -2.62
N TRP A 94 32.06 0.18 -2.55
CA TRP A 94 32.44 1.16 -1.51
C TRP A 94 31.57 1.06 -0.24
N LEU A 95 32.17 1.39 0.91
CA LEU A 95 31.52 1.40 2.22
C LEU A 95 31.24 2.84 2.67
N PRO A 96 30.02 3.18 3.13
CA PRO A 96 29.67 4.55 3.48
C PRO A 96 30.23 4.98 4.84
N TYR A 97 30.94 4.10 5.54
CA TYR A 97 31.57 4.34 6.84
C TYR A 97 32.99 3.76 6.87
N SER A 98 33.77 4.15 7.88
CA SER A 98 35.09 3.59 8.12
C SER A 98 34.99 2.22 8.77
N SER A 99 35.21 1.16 7.98
CA SER A 99 35.18 -0.24 8.46
C SER A 99 36.44 -0.61 9.24
N THR A 100 36.29 -1.59 10.13
CA THR A 100 37.36 -2.26 10.88
C THR A 100 37.75 -3.61 10.27
N VAL A 101 37.05 -4.06 9.24
CA VAL A 101 37.36 -5.30 8.51
C VAL A 101 38.67 -5.13 7.76
N GLN A 102 39.63 -6.04 8.00
CA GLN A 102 40.99 -5.90 7.48
C GLN A 102 41.04 -5.79 5.95
N THR A 103 40.32 -6.63 5.22
CA THR A 103 40.26 -6.56 3.75
C THR A 103 39.70 -5.22 3.25
N ALA A 104 38.70 -4.64 3.93
CA ALA A 104 38.19 -3.31 3.57
C ALA A 104 39.24 -2.20 3.76
N LEU A 105 40.06 -2.32 4.81
CA LEU A 105 41.18 -1.40 5.07
C LEU A 105 42.27 -1.54 3.99
N ASP A 106 42.61 -2.78 3.64
CA ASP A 106 43.68 -3.09 2.68
C ASP A 106 43.35 -2.57 1.28
N ILE A 107 42.10 -2.74 0.82
CA ILE A 107 41.64 -2.25 -0.48
C ILE A 107 41.16 -0.79 -0.43
N GLY A 108 41.07 -0.20 0.77
CA GLY A 108 40.65 1.18 0.98
C GLY A 108 39.16 1.45 0.73
N ALA A 109 38.29 0.43 0.82
CA ALA A 109 36.86 0.52 0.51
C ALA A 109 36.09 1.51 1.41
N GLY A 110 36.58 1.75 2.64
CA GLY A 110 35.98 2.67 3.62
C GLY A 110 36.72 4.00 3.79
N ASN A 111 37.75 4.30 2.97
CA ASN A 111 38.60 5.48 3.19
C ASN A 111 37.92 6.83 2.91
N ARG A 112 36.75 6.81 2.28
CA ARG A 112 35.95 8.01 1.96
C ARG A 112 34.51 7.81 2.48
N PRO A 113 34.30 7.88 3.80
CA PRO A 113 32.99 7.62 4.37
C PRO A 113 31.99 8.70 3.96
N MET A 114 30.81 8.27 3.55
CA MET A 114 29.65 9.13 3.26
C MET A 114 28.97 9.61 4.55
N ILE A 115 28.97 8.77 5.57
CA ILE A 115 28.49 9.06 6.92
C ILE A 115 29.68 9.12 7.87
N ARG A 116 29.98 10.32 8.38
CA ARG A 116 31.12 10.53 9.29
C ARG A 116 30.85 10.06 10.72
N ASP A 117 29.62 10.26 11.19
CA ASP A 117 29.17 9.84 12.52
C ASP A 117 28.11 8.75 12.36
N TRP A 118 28.59 7.51 12.21
CA TRP A 118 27.72 6.36 12.02
C TRP A 118 26.84 6.08 13.24
N ALA A 119 27.35 6.32 14.45
CA ALA A 119 26.63 6.10 15.69
C ALA A 119 25.40 7.03 15.77
N ALA A 120 25.58 8.32 15.51
CA ALA A 120 24.47 9.27 15.47
C ALA A 120 23.46 8.95 14.35
N TRP A 121 23.95 8.50 13.19
CA TRP A 121 23.09 8.08 12.07
C TRP A 121 22.17 6.91 12.47
N MET A 122 22.73 5.85 13.05
CA MET A 122 21.94 4.70 13.51
C MET A 122 21.03 5.04 14.69
N GLN A 123 21.49 5.90 15.61
CA GLN A 123 20.70 6.33 16.78
C GLN A 123 19.38 6.99 16.35
N TRP A 124 19.38 7.80 15.30
CA TRP A 124 18.16 8.45 14.79
C TRP A 124 17.06 7.44 14.46
N PHE A 125 17.41 6.34 13.77
CA PHE A 125 16.46 5.28 13.41
C PHE A 125 15.99 4.49 14.63
N LYS A 126 16.91 4.18 15.56
CA LYS A 126 16.57 3.42 16.77
C LYS A 126 15.62 4.18 17.70
N GLU A 127 15.85 5.49 17.90
CA GLU A 127 14.95 6.34 18.71
C GLU A 127 13.53 6.45 18.14
N ARG A 128 13.38 6.25 16.83
CA ARG A 128 12.10 6.27 16.10
C ARG A 128 11.55 4.87 15.83
N ASN A 129 12.18 3.83 16.37
CA ASN A 129 11.81 2.44 16.15
C ASN A 129 11.78 2.02 14.66
N ILE A 130 12.57 2.66 13.78
CA ILE A 130 12.67 2.30 12.36
C ILE A 130 13.52 1.05 12.19
N TYR A 131 13.01 0.07 11.45
CA TYR A 131 13.71 -1.19 11.15
C TYR A 131 14.82 -0.96 10.12
N THR A 132 16.03 -1.41 10.44
CA THR A 132 17.23 -1.10 9.64
C THR A 132 17.75 -2.36 8.96
N ILE A 133 17.87 -2.30 7.63
CA ILE A 133 18.33 -3.40 6.78
C ILE A 133 19.68 -3.02 6.15
N ALA A 134 20.72 -3.81 6.41
CA ALA A 134 22.06 -3.64 5.86
C ALA A 134 22.17 -4.39 4.53
N ARG A 135 22.14 -3.65 3.42
CA ARG A 135 22.35 -4.20 2.09
C ARG A 135 23.83 -4.36 1.76
N ILE A 136 24.25 -5.55 1.38
CA ILE A 136 25.64 -5.87 1.01
C ILE A 136 25.64 -6.47 -0.39
N VAL A 137 26.13 -5.73 -1.38
CA VAL A 137 26.41 -6.25 -2.73
C VAL A 137 27.62 -7.17 -2.64
N VAL A 138 27.47 -8.45 -3.00
CA VAL A 138 28.50 -9.47 -2.74
C VAL A 138 29.54 -9.58 -3.85
N PHE A 139 29.14 -10.00 -5.07
CA PHE A 139 30.08 -10.42 -6.12
C PHE A 139 30.38 -9.38 -7.21
N LYS A 140 29.54 -8.33 -7.33
CA LYS A 140 29.86 -7.13 -8.13
C LYS A 140 30.70 -6.18 -7.27
N ASP A 141 32.02 -6.34 -7.30
CA ASP A 141 32.95 -5.67 -6.39
C ASP A 141 34.24 -5.30 -7.14
N ASP A 142 34.20 -4.13 -7.80
CA ASP A 142 35.29 -3.58 -8.58
C ASP A 142 36.59 -3.33 -7.76
N PRO A 143 36.56 -2.68 -6.58
CA PRO A 143 37.78 -2.46 -5.82
C PRO A 143 38.41 -3.76 -5.33
N LEU A 144 37.61 -4.77 -4.96
CA LEU A 144 38.12 -6.08 -4.58
C LEU A 144 38.74 -6.82 -5.77
N ALA A 145 38.07 -6.84 -6.93
CA ALA A 145 38.59 -7.47 -8.14
C ALA A 145 39.88 -6.80 -8.64
N ALA A 146 39.99 -5.47 -8.51
CA ALA A 146 41.19 -4.72 -8.88
C ALA A 146 42.38 -4.97 -7.93
N ALA A 147 42.11 -5.06 -6.62
CA ALA A 147 43.13 -5.33 -5.61
C ALA A 147 43.59 -6.80 -5.58
N HIS A 148 42.68 -7.73 -5.87
CA HIS A 148 42.90 -9.17 -5.88
C HIS A 148 42.45 -9.81 -7.21
N PRO A 149 43.18 -9.60 -8.32
CA PRO A 149 42.84 -10.21 -9.60
C PRO A 149 42.78 -11.75 -9.57
N GLU A 150 43.48 -12.40 -8.63
CA GLU A 150 43.43 -13.84 -8.40
C GLU A 150 42.08 -14.36 -7.87
N TRP A 151 41.25 -13.47 -7.31
CA TRP A 151 39.89 -13.73 -6.86
C TRP A 151 38.83 -13.27 -7.87
N ALA A 152 39.25 -12.58 -8.93
CA ALA A 152 38.34 -11.99 -9.92
C ALA A 152 37.78 -13.03 -10.90
N VAL A 153 36.63 -12.71 -11.50
CA VAL A 153 36.22 -13.33 -12.76
C VAL A 153 37.20 -12.85 -13.84
N LEU A 154 37.73 -13.77 -14.64
CA LEU A 154 38.75 -13.46 -15.64
C LEU A 154 38.17 -13.42 -17.05
N ASP A 155 38.65 -12.50 -17.88
CA ASP A 155 38.29 -12.44 -19.30
C ASP A 155 39.22 -13.36 -20.11
N SER A 156 38.64 -14.34 -20.81
CA SER A 156 39.39 -15.36 -21.53
C SER A 156 40.22 -14.84 -22.71
N ALA A 157 39.95 -13.62 -23.21
CA ALA A 157 40.69 -13.02 -24.31
C ALA A 157 41.92 -12.24 -23.83
N SER A 158 41.82 -11.55 -22.69
CA SER A 158 42.89 -10.72 -22.14
C SER A 158 43.68 -11.40 -21.01
N GLY A 159 43.09 -12.36 -20.31
CA GLY A 159 43.62 -12.95 -19.08
C GLY A 159 43.54 -12.04 -17.84
N GLY A 160 42.98 -10.84 -17.98
CA GLY A 160 42.78 -9.88 -16.88
C GLY A 160 41.36 -9.96 -16.29
N VAL A 161 41.02 -9.01 -15.42
CA VAL A 161 39.69 -8.90 -14.81
C VAL A 161 38.62 -8.71 -15.89
N TRP A 162 37.58 -9.53 -15.83
CA TRP A 162 36.39 -9.39 -16.65
C TRP A 162 35.51 -8.26 -16.10
N HIS A 163 34.96 -7.46 -17.01
CA HIS A 163 34.10 -6.34 -16.66
C HIS A 163 32.72 -6.49 -17.30
N ASP A 164 31.71 -6.05 -16.57
CA ASP A 164 30.32 -6.04 -17.01
C ASP A 164 30.02 -4.89 -18.00
N ARG A 165 28.74 -4.68 -18.35
CA ARG A 165 28.35 -3.61 -19.28
C ARG A 165 28.55 -2.20 -18.71
N GLU A 166 28.58 -2.05 -17.39
CA GLU A 166 28.87 -0.79 -16.70
C GLU A 166 30.38 -0.53 -16.57
N GLY A 167 31.21 -1.51 -16.97
CA GLY A 167 32.65 -1.42 -16.88
C GLY A 167 33.17 -1.69 -15.47
N LEU A 168 32.42 -2.44 -14.65
CA LEU A 168 32.79 -2.81 -13.29
C LEU A 168 33.30 -4.25 -13.23
N GLY A 169 34.36 -4.46 -12.45
CA GLY A 169 34.93 -5.77 -12.17
C GLY A 169 34.03 -6.62 -11.27
N TRP A 170 34.08 -7.93 -11.50
CA TRP A 170 33.39 -8.93 -10.67
C TRP A 170 34.38 -9.87 -10.02
N VAL A 171 34.07 -10.30 -8.80
CA VAL A 171 34.79 -11.36 -8.10
C VAL A 171 34.11 -12.70 -8.28
N ASP A 172 34.90 -13.77 -8.31
CA ASP A 172 34.42 -15.12 -8.59
C ASP A 172 33.60 -15.67 -7.41
N PRO A 173 32.32 -16.04 -7.62
CA PRO A 173 31.47 -16.55 -6.55
C PRO A 173 31.93 -17.84 -5.90
N SER A 174 32.88 -18.58 -6.48
CA SER A 174 33.43 -19.82 -5.93
C SER A 174 34.60 -19.63 -4.95
N ARG A 175 35.04 -18.38 -4.72
CA ARG A 175 36.18 -18.06 -3.84
C ARG A 175 35.75 -17.84 -2.40
N GLU A 176 36.26 -18.67 -1.49
CA GLU A 176 35.98 -18.53 -0.05
C GLU A 176 36.56 -17.25 0.55
N GLU A 177 37.65 -16.71 0.00
CA GLU A 177 38.22 -15.44 0.43
C GLU A 177 37.25 -14.27 0.19
N VAL A 178 36.51 -14.32 -0.92
CA VAL A 178 35.44 -13.36 -1.23
C VAL A 178 34.28 -13.53 -0.26
N TRP A 179 33.95 -14.78 0.10
CA TRP A 179 32.90 -15.06 1.08
C TRP A 179 33.28 -14.49 2.45
N ASP A 180 34.50 -14.76 2.91
CA ASP A 180 35.00 -14.34 4.22
C ASP A 180 34.99 -12.83 4.38
N TYR A 181 35.39 -12.08 3.34
CA TYR A 181 35.33 -10.63 3.35
C TYR A 181 33.89 -10.11 3.54
N ASN A 182 32.95 -10.58 2.73
CA ASN A 182 31.56 -10.13 2.79
C ASN A 182 30.86 -10.56 4.08
N ILE A 183 31.19 -11.74 4.61
CA ILE A 183 30.69 -12.22 5.90
C ILE A 183 31.25 -11.39 7.06
N ALA A 184 32.52 -10.99 7.01
CA ALA A 184 33.10 -10.09 8.00
C ALA A 184 32.40 -8.72 8.02
N LEU A 185 32.05 -8.17 6.85
CA LEU A 185 31.23 -6.94 6.76
C LEU A 185 29.82 -7.15 7.32
N ALA A 186 29.19 -8.30 7.06
CA ALA A 186 27.88 -8.64 7.63
C ALA A 186 27.92 -8.71 9.16
N VAL A 187 28.97 -9.34 9.72
CA VAL A 187 29.19 -9.40 11.18
C VAL A 187 29.43 -8.01 11.76
N GLU A 188 30.22 -7.17 11.08
CA GLU A 188 30.39 -5.77 11.48
C GLU A 188 29.06 -5.00 11.47
N ALA A 189 28.26 -5.13 10.41
CA ALA A 189 26.94 -4.50 10.32
C ALA A 189 26.00 -4.98 11.45
N ALA A 190 25.99 -6.27 11.77
CA ALA A 190 25.24 -6.78 12.93
C ALA A 190 25.72 -6.13 14.25
N GLY A 191 27.03 -5.95 14.42
CA GLY A 191 27.63 -5.23 15.55
C GLY A 191 27.30 -3.72 15.59
N LEU A 192 27.03 -3.11 14.44
CA LEU A 192 26.57 -1.72 14.32
C LEU A 192 25.07 -1.56 14.62
N GLY A 193 24.38 -2.66 14.93
CA GLY A 193 23.02 -2.65 15.44
C GLY A 193 21.93 -2.71 14.38
N PHE A 194 22.24 -3.14 13.15
CA PHE A 194 21.21 -3.44 12.15
C PHE A 194 20.25 -4.52 12.63
N ASP A 195 19.00 -4.49 12.15
CA ASP A 195 17.99 -5.51 12.47
C ASP A 195 18.03 -6.68 11.46
N GLU A 196 18.54 -6.44 10.25
CA GLU A 196 18.59 -7.42 9.14
C GLU A 196 19.83 -7.22 8.27
N ILE A 197 20.42 -8.33 7.81
CA ILE A 197 21.47 -8.35 6.79
C ILE A 197 20.86 -8.87 5.49
N GLN A 198 20.91 -8.06 4.43
CA GLN A 198 20.37 -8.39 3.11
C GLN A 198 21.50 -8.47 2.08
N PHE A 199 21.74 -9.67 1.56
CA PHE A 199 22.74 -9.89 0.52
C PHE A 199 22.15 -9.63 -0.86
N ASP A 200 22.73 -8.68 -1.59
CA ASP A 200 22.39 -8.40 -2.98
C ASP A 200 23.55 -8.80 -3.91
N TYR A 201 23.27 -8.97 -5.20
CA TYR A 201 24.22 -9.45 -6.19
C TYR A 201 24.91 -10.76 -5.75
N VAL A 202 24.17 -11.58 -4.97
CA VAL A 202 24.55 -12.92 -4.54
C VAL A 202 24.24 -13.92 -5.65
N ARG A 203 24.94 -13.75 -6.78
CA ARG A 203 24.73 -14.45 -8.05
C ARG A 203 25.95 -14.36 -8.97
N PHE A 204 25.93 -15.13 -10.04
CA PHE A 204 26.87 -14.98 -11.16
C PHE A 204 26.47 -13.80 -12.08
N PRO A 205 27.43 -13.24 -12.86
CA PRO A 205 27.17 -12.13 -13.78
C PRO A 205 26.12 -12.45 -14.85
N THR A 206 25.36 -11.45 -15.30
CA THR A 206 24.23 -11.60 -16.24
C THR A 206 24.38 -10.80 -17.53
N ASP A 207 25.23 -9.79 -17.53
CA ASP A 207 25.44 -8.89 -18.66
C ASP A 207 26.94 -8.78 -18.99
N GLY A 208 27.33 -7.90 -19.90
CA GLY A 208 28.69 -7.91 -20.46
C GLY A 208 28.93 -9.10 -21.41
N GLN A 209 30.20 -9.44 -21.64
CA GLN A 209 30.57 -10.57 -22.52
C GLN A 209 30.67 -11.87 -21.73
N ILE A 210 29.53 -12.42 -21.29
CA ILE A 210 29.46 -13.62 -20.43
C ILE A 210 30.21 -14.83 -21.01
N SER A 211 30.21 -14.99 -22.34
CA SER A 211 30.95 -16.07 -23.00
C SER A 211 32.47 -16.00 -22.83
N ARG A 212 33.01 -14.87 -22.34
CA ARG A 212 34.42 -14.68 -22.01
C ARG A 212 34.70 -14.76 -20.51
N ALA A 213 33.67 -14.74 -19.67
CA ALA A 213 33.83 -14.83 -18.23
C ALA A 213 34.33 -16.23 -17.86
N THR A 214 35.48 -16.27 -17.19
CA THR A 214 36.14 -17.50 -16.75
C THR A 214 36.20 -17.51 -15.23
N PHE A 215 35.85 -18.66 -14.65
CA PHE A 215 35.77 -18.90 -13.22
C PHE A 215 36.78 -19.96 -12.80
N ALA A 216 37.20 -19.95 -11.55
CA ALA A 216 38.11 -20.89 -10.93
C ALA A 216 37.52 -22.30 -10.84
N VAL A 217 36.21 -22.38 -10.66
CA VAL A 217 35.43 -23.62 -10.72
C VAL A 217 34.60 -23.64 -11.99
N GLU A 218 34.47 -24.81 -12.62
CA GLU A 218 33.67 -24.96 -13.85
C GLU A 218 32.24 -24.45 -13.65
N ASN A 219 31.76 -23.60 -14.57
CA ASN A 219 30.46 -22.94 -14.47
C ASN A 219 29.30 -23.88 -14.88
N THR A 220 29.04 -24.89 -14.05
CA THR A 220 27.88 -25.78 -14.13
C THR A 220 26.78 -25.33 -13.17
N GLN A 221 25.52 -25.74 -13.40
CA GLN A 221 24.42 -25.45 -12.48
C GLN A 221 24.72 -25.97 -11.06
N GLU A 222 25.25 -27.19 -10.95
CA GLU A 222 25.64 -27.78 -9.65
C GLU A 222 26.64 -26.88 -8.90
N ASN A 223 27.69 -26.44 -9.58
CA ASN A 223 28.73 -25.61 -8.97
C ASN A 223 28.22 -24.20 -8.63
N ARG A 224 27.36 -23.60 -9.47
CA ARG A 224 26.76 -22.30 -9.17
C ARG A 224 25.87 -22.38 -7.93
N LEU A 225 25.01 -23.39 -7.85
CA LEU A 225 24.17 -23.62 -6.68
C LEU A 225 25.01 -23.88 -5.43
N ALA A 226 26.05 -24.69 -5.53
CA ALA A 226 26.97 -24.95 -4.42
C ALA A 226 27.69 -23.67 -3.93
N ALA A 227 28.13 -22.81 -4.86
CA ALA A 227 28.79 -21.55 -4.51
C ALA A 227 27.85 -20.58 -3.76
N ILE A 228 26.67 -20.34 -4.32
CA ILE A 228 25.71 -19.38 -3.73
C ILE A 228 25.14 -19.89 -2.41
N SER A 229 24.72 -21.17 -2.35
CA SER A 229 24.20 -21.75 -1.12
C SER A 229 25.28 -21.96 -0.05
N GLY A 230 26.50 -22.29 -0.45
CA GLY A 230 27.66 -22.39 0.45
C GLY A 230 27.99 -21.06 1.12
N PHE A 231 28.01 -19.98 0.35
CA PHE A 231 28.15 -18.62 0.88
C PHE A 231 27.07 -18.30 1.91
N LEU A 232 25.78 -18.49 1.57
CA LEU A 232 24.67 -18.20 2.49
C LEU A 232 24.71 -19.08 3.75
N GLY A 233 25.08 -20.35 3.63
CA GLY A 233 25.25 -21.23 4.78
C GLY A 233 26.36 -20.77 5.73
N LYS A 234 27.50 -20.34 5.17
CA LYS A 234 28.62 -19.78 5.96
C LYS A 234 28.23 -18.45 6.61
N ALA A 235 27.52 -17.58 5.89
CA ALA A 235 27.00 -16.32 6.41
C ALA A 235 26.00 -16.53 7.56
N ARG A 236 25.04 -17.44 7.38
CA ARG A 236 24.05 -17.82 8.40
C ARG A 236 24.72 -18.31 9.68
N ALA A 237 25.73 -19.17 9.55
CA ALA A 237 26.48 -19.67 10.71
C ALA A 237 27.23 -18.57 11.44
N ALA A 238 27.86 -17.64 10.71
CA ALA A 238 28.57 -16.51 11.30
C ALA A 238 27.65 -15.48 11.98
N LEU A 239 26.43 -15.29 11.46
CA LEU A 239 25.44 -14.35 11.98
C LEU A 239 24.57 -14.93 13.11
N ALA A 240 24.57 -16.25 13.32
CA ALA A 240 23.76 -16.92 14.35
C ALA A 240 23.90 -16.36 15.79
N PRO A 241 25.06 -15.83 16.23
CA PRO A 241 25.18 -15.19 17.55
C PRO A 241 24.50 -13.82 17.67
N TYR A 242 24.06 -13.22 16.57
CA TYR A 242 23.49 -11.87 16.51
C TYR A 242 21.97 -11.92 16.33
N PRO A 243 21.21 -10.98 16.92
CA PRO A 243 19.76 -10.93 16.79
C PRO A 243 19.34 -10.27 15.46
N VAL A 244 19.85 -10.78 14.34
CA VAL A 244 19.58 -10.24 13.00
C VAL A 244 18.90 -11.26 12.11
N LYS A 245 18.00 -10.80 11.24
CA LYS A 245 17.49 -11.62 10.13
C LYS A 245 18.53 -11.71 9.01
N VAL A 246 18.57 -12.83 8.30
CA VAL A 246 19.38 -13.04 7.10
C VAL A 246 18.47 -13.03 5.88
N ALA A 247 18.73 -12.14 4.93
CA ALA A 247 17.94 -11.92 3.74
C ALA A 247 18.79 -11.98 2.47
N ALA A 248 18.15 -12.23 1.33
CA ALA A 248 18.80 -12.15 0.02
C ALA A 248 17.88 -11.60 -1.07
N ASP A 249 18.46 -10.82 -1.96
CA ASP A 249 17.81 -10.29 -3.15
C ASP A 249 17.96 -11.24 -4.34
N VAL A 250 16.84 -11.52 -5.02
CA VAL A 250 16.80 -12.42 -6.17
C VAL A 250 16.09 -11.81 -7.36
N PHE A 251 16.43 -12.27 -8.56
CA PHE A 251 15.74 -11.84 -9.78
C PHE A 251 14.26 -12.24 -9.73
N GLY A 252 13.34 -11.36 -10.17
CA GLY A 252 11.90 -11.63 -10.11
C GLY A 252 11.49 -12.93 -10.83
N TYR A 253 12.11 -13.23 -11.97
CA TYR A 253 11.85 -14.47 -12.72
C TYR A 253 12.23 -15.76 -11.98
N THR A 254 13.09 -15.71 -10.95
CA THR A 254 13.44 -16.90 -10.15
C THR A 254 12.22 -17.45 -9.41
N THR A 255 11.21 -16.62 -9.12
CA THR A 255 9.92 -17.05 -8.56
C THR A 255 9.12 -17.94 -9.51
N TRP A 256 9.42 -17.90 -10.82
CA TRP A 256 8.74 -18.67 -11.85
C TRP A 256 9.54 -19.86 -12.39
N ARG A 257 10.87 -19.88 -12.20
CA ARG A 257 11.78 -20.87 -12.79
C ARG A 257 12.26 -21.86 -11.74
N GLU A 258 12.35 -23.13 -12.13
CA GLU A 258 12.92 -24.22 -11.31
C GLU A 258 14.43 -24.37 -11.52
N ASP A 259 14.96 -23.91 -12.66
CA ASP A 259 16.40 -23.81 -12.88
C ASP A 259 17.00 -22.62 -12.14
N ASP A 260 18.32 -22.51 -12.18
CA ASP A 260 19.06 -21.43 -11.53
C ASP A 260 19.26 -20.19 -12.43
N MET A 261 18.59 -20.17 -13.58
CA MET A 261 18.71 -19.16 -14.64
C MET A 261 20.16 -18.85 -15.08
N ASN A 262 21.10 -19.79 -14.89
CA ASN A 262 22.54 -19.60 -15.07
C ASN A 262 23.21 -18.56 -14.16
N ILE A 263 22.56 -18.21 -13.05
CA ILE A 263 23.04 -17.20 -12.11
C ILE A 263 23.25 -17.76 -10.69
N GLY A 264 22.99 -19.04 -10.45
CA GLY A 264 23.10 -19.68 -9.14
C GLY A 264 21.94 -19.40 -8.19
N GLN A 265 20.87 -18.76 -8.66
CA GLN A 265 19.69 -18.45 -7.84
C GLN A 265 18.56 -19.45 -8.10
N GLN A 266 18.42 -20.43 -7.21
CA GLN A 266 17.24 -21.29 -7.12
C GLN A 266 16.62 -21.11 -5.74
N ILE A 267 15.43 -20.52 -5.68
CA ILE A 267 14.87 -19.95 -4.45
C ILE A 267 14.70 -20.98 -3.32
N GLU A 268 14.36 -22.23 -3.64
CA GLU A 268 14.21 -23.31 -2.66
C GLU A 268 15.53 -23.68 -1.98
N THR A 269 16.63 -23.66 -2.75
CA THR A 269 17.97 -23.95 -2.23
C THR A 269 18.45 -22.80 -1.34
N LEU A 270 18.15 -21.55 -1.70
CA LEU A 270 18.49 -20.38 -0.89
C LEU A 270 17.68 -20.32 0.41
N ALA A 271 16.39 -20.70 0.35
CA ALA A 271 15.44 -20.65 1.47
C ALA A 271 15.91 -21.36 2.74
N LEU A 272 16.78 -22.36 2.60
CA LEU A 272 17.34 -23.14 3.71
C LEU A 272 18.20 -22.30 4.67
N TYR A 273 18.69 -21.15 4.21
CA TYR A 273 19.64 -20.31 4.94
C TYR A 273 19.12 -18.89 5.24
N LEU A 274 17.90 -18.58 4.79
CA LEU A 274 17.33 -17.24 4.84
C LEU A 274 16.12 -17.19 5.79
N ASP A 275 15.94 -16.04 6.45
CA ASP A 275 14.70 -15.67 7.11
C ASP A 275 13.78 -14.88 6.17
N VAL A 276 14.36 -14.15 5.20
CA VAL A 276 13.64 -13.30 4.25
C VAL A 276 14.17 -13.51 2.83
N LEU A 277 13.27 -13.66 1.85
CA LEU A 277 13.59 -13.63 0.43
C LEU A 277 12.98 -12.37 -0.20
N SER A 278 13.79 -11.60 -0.92
CA SER A 278 13.37 -10.34 -1.54
C SER A 278 13.48 -10.38 -3.07
N PRO A 279 12.45 -10.91 -3.77
CA PRO A 279 12.45 -10.91 -5.22
C PRO A 279 12.26 -9.49 -5.78
N MET A 280 13.03 -9.15 -6.81
CA MET A 280 12.91 -7.89 -7.56
C MET A 280 11.74 -7.95 -8.53
N LEU A 281 10.55 -7.50 -8.11
CA LEU A 281 9.30 -7.63 -8.85
C LEU A 281 8.94 -6.38 -9.66
N TYR A 282 9.93 -5.77 -10.31
CA TYR A 282 9.75 -4.57 -11.11
C TYR A 282 9.05 -4.91 -12.43
N PRO A 283 7.83 -4.41 -12.73
CA PRO A 283 7.14 -4.77 -13.97
C PRO A 283 7.95 -4.41 -15.23
N SER A 284 8.79 -3.38 -15.17
CA SER A 284 9.74 -3.02 -16.24
C SER A 284 10.81 -4.07 -16.55
N THR A 285 11.01 -5.06 -15.68
CA THR A 285 12.01 -6.13 -15.88
C THR A 285 11.41 -7.45 -16.37
N PHE A 286 10.09 -7.56 -16.45
CA PHE A 286 9.39 -8.74 -16.97
C PHE A 286 9.20 -8.63 -18.50
N ALA A 287 10.31 -8.63 -19.23
CA ALA A 287 10.37 -8.46 -20.71
C ALA A 287 9.39 -9.36 -21.47
N ASP A 288 9.24 -10.62 -21.04
CA ASP A 288 8.38 -11.62 -21.67
C ASP A 288 6.99 -11.75 -20.99
N GLY A 289 6.68 -10.87 -20.03
CA GLY A 289 5.55 -11.00 -19.12
C GLY A 289 5.70 -12.14 -18.12
N LEU A 290 4.58 -12.63 -17.59
CA LEU A 290 4.56 -13.78 -16.67
C LEU A 290 4.59 -15.11 -17.44
N PRO A 291 5.49 -16.04 -17.10
CA PRO A 291 5.57 -17.34 -17.76
C PRO A 291 4.25 -18.12 -17.70
N GLY A 292 3.74 -18.50 -18.88
CA GLY A 292 2.49 -19.26 -19.02
C GLY A 292 1.21 -18.42 -19.03
N LEU A 293 1.30 -17.10 -18.92
CA LEU A 293 0.15 -16.18 -18.84
C LEU A 293 0.27 -15.07 -19.92
N PRO A 294 -0.12 -15.37 -21.18
CA PRO A 294 0.09 -14.46 -22.31
C PRO A 294 -0.66 -13.12 -22.19
N GLU A 295 -1.72 -13.06 -21.39
CA GLU A 295 -2.47 -11.84 -21.09
C GLU A 295 -1.60 -10.77 -20.41
N TYR A 296 -0.55 -11.16 -19.69
CA TYR A 296 0.37 -10.25 -18.99
C TYR A 296 1.68 -10.00 -19.75
N ARG A 297 1.71 -10.23 -21.08
CA ARG A 297 2.91 -10.00 -21.89
C ARG A 297 3.42 -8.55 -21.81
N GLN A 298 2.52 -7.57 -21.71
CA GLN A 298 2.87 -6.17 -21.49
C GLN A 298 2.91 -5.86 -19.99
N ALA A 299 3.93 -6.37 -19.28
CA ALA A 299 3.99 -6.36 -17.83
C ALA A 299 3.74 -4.98 -17.17
N VAL A 300 4.25 -3.90 -17.78
CA VAL A 300 4.07 -2.53 -17.26
C VAL A 300 2.61 -2.06 -17.19
N ALA A 301 1.69 -2.72 -17.91
CA ALA A 301 0.25 -2.47 -17.83
C ALA A 301 -0.44 -3.21 -16.67
N PHE A 302 0.25 -4.13 -16.01
CA PHE A 302 -0.30 -5.03 -14.99
C PHE A 302 0.51 -4.99 -13.67
N PRO A 303 0.76 -3.81 -13.08
CA PRO A 303 1.61 -3.67 -11.90
C PRO A 303 1.15 -4.53 -10.71
N TYR A 304 -0.17 -4.64 -10.50
CA TYR A 304 -0.73 -5.49 -9.44
C TYR A 304 -0.43 -6.97 -9.71
N GLU A 305 -0.74 -7.48 -10.90
CA GLU A 305 -0.66 -8.91 -11.22
C GLU A 305 0.77 -9.40 -11.28
N ILE A 306 1.70 -8.59 -11.78
CA ILE A 306 3.13 -8.93 -11.79
C ILE A 306 3.62 -9.19 -10.36
N VAL A 307 3.31 -8.28 -9.44
CA VAL A 307 3.76 -8.41 -8.05
C VAL A 307 2.98 -9.50 -7.32
N ASN A 308 1.65 -9.51 -7.43
CA ASN A 308 0.78 -10.46 -6.76
C ASN A 308 1.11 -11.90 -7.15
N LYS A 309 1.08 -12.23 -8.45
CA LYS A 309 1.26 -13.62 -8.90
C LYS A 309 2.68 -14.12 -8.64
N SER A 310 3.69 -13.26 -8.78
CA SER A 310 5.09 -13.64 -8.50
C SER A 310 5.33 -13.83 -7.00
N THR A 311 4.75 -12.97 -6.15
CA THR A 311 4.82 -13.12 -4.68
C THR A 311 4.10 -14.39 -4.23
N LEU A 312 2.89 -14.64 -4.75
CA LEU A 312 2.10 -15.83 -4.42
C LEU A 312 2.89 -17.09 -4.77
N LYS A 313 3.47 -17.12 -5.98
CA LYS A 313 4.27 -18.26 -6.43
C LYS A 313 5.53 -18.47 -5.59
N ALA A 314 6.19 -17.40 -5.16
CA ALA A 314 7.30 -17.48 -4.22
C ALA A 314 6.85 -18.07 -2.88
N VAL A 315 5.78 -17.53 -2.29
CA VAL A 315 5.21 -18.01 -1.02
C VAL A 315 4.85 -19.50 -1.10
N GLU A 316 4.18 -19.92 -2.18
CA GLU A 316 3.79 -21.33 -2.39
C GLU A 316 5.01 -22.27 -2.49
N ARG A 317 6.02 -21.90 -3.29
CA ARG A 317 7.22 -22.71 -3.48
C ARG A 317 8.07 -22.81 -2.22
N LEU A 318 8.18 -21.71 -1.48
CA LEU A 318 9.06 -21.60 -0.32
C LEU A 318 8.48 -22.24 0.94
N LYS A 319 7.15 -22.31 1.07
CA LYS A 319 6.48 -22.98 2.20
C LYS A 319 6.97 -24.40 2.44
N ALA A 320 7.30 -25.15 1.38
CA ALA A 320 7.80 -26.52 1.51
C ALA A 320 9.27 -26.58 1.99
N ALA A 321 10.10 -25.60 1.61
CA ALA A 321 11.52 -25.57 1.94
C ALA A 321 11.78 -24.94 3.33
N ASN A 322 11.09 -23.84 3.64
CA ASN A 322 11.19 -23.11 4.90
C ASN A 322 9.83 -22.46 5.23
N PRO A 323 8.99 -23.11 6.05
CA PRO A 323 7.64 -22.60 6.38
C PRO A 323 7.62 -21.26 7.12
N THR A 324 8.74 -20.87 7.73
CA THR A 324 8.87 -19.61 8.49
C THR A 324 9.48 -18.48 7.68
N LEU A 325 9.93 -18.73 6.45
CA LEU A 325 10.54 -17.71 5.60
C LEU A 325 9.50 -16.68 5.16
N GLU A 326 9.88 -15.41 5.26
CA GLU A 326 9.10 -14.28 4.79
C GLU A 326 9.46 -13.94 3.33
N VAL A 327 8.45 -13.68 2.50
CA VAL A 327 8.67 -13.10 1.17
C VAL A 327 8.40 -11.60 1.26
N ARG A 328 9.38 -10.78 0.89
CA ARG A 328 9.30 -9.32 0.94
C ARG A 328 9.79 -8.72 -0.38
N PRO A 329 8.91 -8.57 -1.39
CA PRO A 329 9.32 -8.15 -2.72
C PRO A 329 9.80 -6.70 -2.76
N TRP A 330 10.72 -6.43 -3.69
CA TRP A 330 11.02 -5.07 -4.12
C TRP A 330 9.98 -4.58 -5.13
N ILE A 331 9.58 -3.32 -4.97
CA ILE A 331 8.52 -2.64 -5.71
C ILE A 331 9.11 -1.47 -6.49
N GLN A 332 8.66 -1.30 -7.73
CA GLN A 332 9.17 -0.27 -8.63
C GLN A 332 8.51 1.09 -8.37
N ASP A 333 9.33 2.10 -8.03
CA ASP A 333 8.94 3.53 -7.95
C ASP A 333 9.75 4.41 -8.93
N PHE A 334 10.59 3.79 -9.79
CA PHE A 334 11.30 4.49 -10.85
C PHE A 334 10.55 4.38 -12.19
N SER A 335 10.70 5.38 -13.06
CA SER A 335 10.14 5.36 -14.41
C SER A 335 10.63 4.15 -15.20
N ASP A 336 9.75 3.54 -15.97
CA ASP A 336 10.13 2.49 -16.90
C ASP A 336 11.21 3.01 -17.86
N TYR A 337 12.22 2.20 -18.12
CA TYR A 337 13.27 2.46 -19.12
C TYR A 337 13.36 1.33 -20.15
N ALA A 338 12.56 0.27 -20.00
CA ALA A 338 12.66 -0.95 -20.81
C ALA A 338 11.57 -1.04 -21.88
N PHE A 339 10.39 -0.47 -21.65
CA PHE A 339 9.24 -0.60 -22.55
C PHE A 339 8.78 0.75 -23.11
N ASP A 340 7.86 1.42 -22.43
CA ASP A 340 7.17 2.61 -22.92
C ASP A 340 7.58 3.91 -22.23
N GLY A 341 8.51 3.84 -21.28
CA GLY A 341 9.04 5.04 -20.63
C GLY A 341 8.10 5.66 -19.60
N ARG A 342 7.01 4.98 -19.23
CA ARG A 342 5.99 5.53 -18.33
C ARG A 342 6.56 5.85 -16.95
N THR A 343 6.06 6.92 -16.36
CA THR A 343 6.20 7.15 -14.92
C THR A 343 5.07 6.42 -14.21
N TYR A 344 5.42 5.61 -13.21
CA TYR A 344 4.43 4.95 -12.38
C TYR A 344 3.69 6.00 -11.54
N THR A 345 2.36 5.97 -11.60
CA THR A 345 1.53 6.87 -10.80
C THR A 345 1.45 6.38 -9.35
N PRO A 346 1.01 7.22 -8.40
CA PRO A 346 0.73 6.78 -7.03
C PRO A 346 -0.18 5.54 -7.00
N ALA A 347 -1.17 5.49 -7.88
CA ALA A 347 -2.08 4.35 -8.01
C ALA A 347 -1.37 3.08 -8.46
N ASP A 348 -0.44 3.17 -9.43
CA ASP A 348 0.30 2.01 -9.93
C ASP A 348 1.25 1.45 -8.87
N ILE A 349 1.88 2.31 -8.07
CA ILE A 349 2.75 1.93 -6.95
C ILE A 349 1.95 1.23 -5.87
N ARG A 350 0.78 1.79 -5.48
CA ARG A 350 -0.10 1.16 -4.49
C ARG A 350 -0.65 -0.18 -4.96
N ARG A 351 -0.98 -0.31 -6.24
CA ARG A 351 -1.39 -1.59 -6.84
C ARG A 351 -0.31 -2.67 -6.67
N GLN A 352 0.96 -2.32 -6.84
CA GLN A 352 2.07 -3.25 -6.57
C GLN A 352 2.11 -3.66 -5.09
N MET A 353 2.04 -2.69 -4.17
CA MET A 353 2.05 -2.93 -2.72
C MET A 353 0.89 -3.84 -2.28
N GLU A 354 -0.32 -3.56 -2.78
CA GLU A 354 -1.51 -4.36 -2.53
C GLU A 354 -1.37 -5.76 -3.11
N GLY A 355 -0.78 -5.89 -4.30
CA GLY A 355 -0.47 -7.17 -4.91
C GLY A 355 0.42 -8.03 -4.01
N ALA A 356 1.48 -7.44 -3.44
CA ALA A 356 2.36 -8.14 -2.50
C ALA A 356 1.62 -8.58 -1.22
N ARG A 357 0.81 -7.69 -0.64
CA ARG A 357 0.03 -7.94 0.58
C ARG A 357 -0.95 -9.10 0.39
N GLN A 358 -1.81 -9.02 -0.61
CA GLN A 358 -2.84 -10.04 -0.89
C GLN A 358 -2.25 -11.40 -1.27
N ALA A 359 -1.02 -11.43 -1.82
CA ALA A 359 -0.31 -12.65 -2.15
C ALA A 359 0.35 -13.34 -0.94
N GLY A 360 0.23 -12.78 0.27
CA GLY A 360 0.85 -13.29 1.48
C GLY A 360 2.31 -12.84 1.69
N GLY A 361 2.75 -11.80 0.98
CA GLY A 361 4.02 -11.13 1.29
C GLY A 361 3.98 -10.52 2.69
N ARG A 362 5.14 -10.43 3.35
CA ARG A 362 5.30 -9.87 4.71
C ARG A 362 5.96 -8.50 4.63
N GLY A 363 5.28 -7.61 3.91
CA GLY A 363 5.71 -6.25 3.60
C GLY A 363 6.31 -6.12 2.20
N TRP A 364 6.98 -5.00 1.95
CA TRP A 364 7.55 -4.65 0.65
C TRP A 364 8.69 -3.62 0.82
N LEU A 365 9.55 -3.50 -0.21
CA LEU A 365 10.65 -2.55 -0.24
C LEU A 365 10.56 -1.70 -1.51
N LEU A 366 10.49 -0.37 -1.38
CA LEU A 366 10.48 0.55 -2.52
C LEU A 366 11.89 0.76 -3.09
N TRP A 367 11.97 0.74 -4.41
CA TRP A 367 13.21 0.99 -5.15
C TRP A 367 13.03 2.17 -6.13
N ASP A 368 13.84 3.21 -5.94
CA ASP A 368 14.26 4.15 -6.99
C ASP A 368 15.77 4.40 -6.82
N PRO A 369 16.63 4.08 -7.80
CA PRO A 369 18.09 4.23 -7.68
C PRO A 369 18.54 5.69 -7.54
N ARG A 370 17.67 6.66 -7.82
CA ARG A 370 17.90 8.09 -7.63
C ARG A 370 17.46 8.58 -6.26
N VAL A 371 16.89 7.71 -5.42
CA VAL A 371 16.34 8.05 -4.09
C VAL A 371 15.23 9.11 -4.21
N LYS A 372 14.37 8.96 -5.23
CA LYS A 372 13.24 9.84 -5.51
C LYS A 372 11.94 9.07 -5.38
N TYR A 373 11.41 9.01 -4.17
CA TYR A 373 10.19 8.28 -3.87
C TYR A 373 8.93 9.13 -4.03
N THR A 374 7.87 8.50 -4.53
CA THR A 374 6.53 9.09 -4.72
C THR A 374 5.77 9.10 -3.39
N ALA A 375 5.77 10.24 -2.69
CA ALA A 375 5.15 10.34 -1.36
C ALA A 375 3.64 10.09 -1.39
N GLU A 376 2.99 10.49 -2.48
CA GLU A 376 1.54 10.39 -2.65
C GLU A 376 1.07 8.93 -2.73
N ALA A 377 1.98 7.96 -2.94
CA ALA A 377 1.66 6.53 -2.89
C ALA A 377 1.59 5.98 -1.45
N LEU A 378 2.16 6.70 -0.47
CA LEU A 378 2.35 6.25 0.90
C LEU A 378 1.29 6.86 1.82
N VAL A 379 0.66 6.04 2.67
CA VAL A 379 -0.35 6.51 3.62
C VAL A 379 0.29 7.48 4.63
N SER A 380 -0.40 8.56 4.98
CA SER A 380 0.06 9.51 5.98
C SER A 380 0.16 8.86 7.37
N ALA A 381 1.27 9.11 8.07
CA ALA A 381 1.48 8.71 9.46
C ALA A 381 0.56 9.44 10.45
N GLN A 382 -0.17 10.47 10.02
CA GLN A 382 -1.04 11.27 10.88
C GLN A 382 -2.42 11.55 10.25
N PRO A 383 -3.48 11.72 11.07
CA PRO A 383 -3.50 11.39 12.49
C PRO A 383 -3.35 9.88 12.71
N VAL A 384 -2.75 9.50 13.84
CA VAL A 384 -2.59 8.11 14.29
C VAL A 384 -3.24 7.96 15.65
N TYR A 385 -4.04 6.91 15.81
CA TYR A 385 -4.71 6.60 17.06
C TYR A 385 -4.14 5.31 17.68
N PRO A 386 -4.18 5.15 19.01
CA PRO A 386 -3.82 3.89 19.65
C PRO A 386 -4.72 2.74 19.14
N PRO A 387 -4.17 1.54 18.86
CA PRO A 387 -4.96 0.40 18.39
C PRO A 387 -6.14 0.08 19.31
N ASN A 388 -7.29 -0.21 18.71
CA ASN A 388 -8.51 -0.61 19.40
C ASN A 388 -9.33 -1.57 18.51
N PRO A 389 -8.89 -2.81 18.30
CA PRO A 389 -9.57 -3.75 17.41
C PRO A 389 -10.93 -4.23 17.93
N GLN A 390 -11.30 -3.86 19.16
CA GLN A 390 -12.62 -4.15 19.77
C GLN A 390 -13.58 -2.97 19.69
N GLY A 391 -13.14 -1.83 19.17
CA GLY A 391 -13.98 -0.64 19.01
C GLY A 391 -15.01 -0.77 17.89
N GLN A 392 -15.89 0.21 17.82
CA GLN A 392 -17.00 0.23 16.87
C GLN A 392 -16.61 0.86 15.53
N VAL A 393 -17.24 0.41 14.44
CA VAL A 393 -17.00 0.84 13.07
C VAL A 393 -18.13 1.78 12.61
N LEU A 394 -17.79 2.80 11.83
CA LEU A 394 -18.76 3.72 11.24
C LEU A 394 -19.17 3.21 9.85
N VAL A 395 -20.46 2.97 9.66
CA VAL A 395 -21.05 2.65 8.36
C VAL A 395 -22.03 3.75 7.99
N LEU A 396 -21.73 4.49 6.93
CA LEU A 396 -22.52 5.62 6.46
C LEU A 396 -23.50 5.18 5.37
N GLU A 397 -24.69 5.72 5.42
CA GLU A 397 -25.77 5.48 4.47
C GLU A 397 -26.09 6.76 3.70
N TYR A 398 -25.91 6.73 2.37
CA TYR A 398 -26.31 7.79 1.45
C TYR A 398 -27.41 7.29 0.49
N HIS A 399 -28.57 7.93 0.48
CA HIS A 399 -29.63 7.63 -0.51
C HIS A 399 -29.40 8.39 -1.83
N LEU A 400 -29.43 9.73 -1.80
CA LEU A 400 -29.30 10.56 -3.02
C LEU A 400 -28.17 11.59 -2.86
N ILE A 401 -27.45 11.85 -3.96
CA ILE A 401 -26.47 12.94 -4.05
C ILE A 401 -27.00 14.01 -5.01
N GLY A 402 -27.59 15.08 -4.51
CA GLY A 402 -28.30 16.04 -5.38
C GLY A 402 -28.69 17.32 -4.67
N GLU A 403 -29.34 18.23 -5.39
CA GLU A 403 -29.86 19.48 -4.83
C GLU A 403 -31.40 19.54 -4.86
N PRO A 404 -32.05 20.12 -3.83
CA PRO A 404 -31.48 20.74 -2.62
C PRO A 404 -31.09 19.73 -1.53
N GLU A 405 -30.52 20.20 -0.42
CA GLU A 405 -30.27 19.35 0.77
C GLU A 405 -31.60 18.93 1.42
N GLU A 406 -31.81 17.64 1.62
CA GLU A 406 -33.01 17.07 2.24
C GLU A 406 -32.67 15.85 3.11
N ARG A 407 -33.67 15.27 3.80
CA ARG A 407 -33.48 14.13 4.70
C ARG A 407 -32.82 12.91 4.04
N TRP A 408 -33.10 12.68 2.75
CA TRP A 408 -32.54 11.54 1.99
C TRP A 408 -31.58 12.00 0.90
N GLN A 409 -31.23 13.30 0.88
CA GLN A 409 -30.46 13.87 -0.20
C GLN A 409 -29.36 14.78 0.35
N ARG A 410 -28.12 14.37 0.10
CA ARG A 410 -26.91 15.13 0.43
C ARG A 410 -26.46 15.91 -0.80
N THR A 411 -26.17 17.19 -0.67
CA THR A 411 -25.64 17.94 -1.83
C THR A 411 -24.24 17.48 -2.22
N PRO A 412 -23.84 17.60 -3.50
CA PRO A 412 -22.47 17.35 -3.95
C PRO A 412 -21.40 18.13 -3.17
N ALA A 413 -21.73 19.34 -2.69
CA ALA A 413 -20.83 20.15 -1.87
C ALA A 413 -20.68 19.57 -0.46
N ASN A 414 -21.79 19.14 0.15
CA ASN A 414 -21.77 18.57 1.48
C ASN A 414 -21.14 17.16 1.49
N PHE A 415 -21.38 16.35 0.45
CA PHE A 415 -20.70 15.04 0.35
C PHE A 415 -19.17 15.20 0.26
N ARG A 416 -18.67 16.18 -0.49
CA ARG A 416 -17.23 16.52 -0.47
C ARG A 416 -16.75 16.92 0.93
N ALA A 417 -17.53 17.73 1.65
CA ALA A 417 -17.19 18.13 3.02
C ALA A 417 -17.20 16.94 3.99
N ASP A 418 -18.07 15.95 3.78
CA ASP A 418 -18.09 14.72 4.57
C ASP A 418 -16.81 13.91 4.37
N LEU A 419 -16.37 13.72 3.11
CA LEU A 419 -15.10 13.05 2.78
C LEU A 419 -13.89 13.77 3.41
N GLU A 420 -13.82 15.09 3.29
CA GLU A 420 -12.76 15.90 3.91
C GLU A 420 -12.71 15.75 5.43
N ARG A 421 -13.88 15.74 6.07
CA ARG A 421 -14.00 15.57 7.52
C ARG A 421 -13.52 14.20 7.96
N LEU A 422 -13.93 13.15 7.24
CA LEU A 422 -13.50 11.77 7.51
C LEU A 422 -11.99 11.62 7.32
N TRP A 423 -11.45 12.08 6.18
CA TRP A 423 -10.02 12.00 5.89
C TRP A 423 -9.17 12.75 6.92
N THR A 424 -9.53 14.00 7.26
CA THR A 424 -8.82 14.81 8.26
C THR A 424 -8.81 14.14 9.63
N ALA A 425 -9.86 13.38 9.94
CA ALA A 425 -9.98 12.64 11.19
C ALA A 425 -9.33 11.23 11.11
N GLY A 426 -8.62 10.88 10.03
CA GLY A 426 -7.89 9.62 9.90
C GLY A 426 -8.77 8.40 9.63
N TYR A 427 -9.98 8.61 9.12
CA TYR A 427 -10.78 7.52 8.58
C TYR A 427 -10.16 7.01 7.27
N TYR A 428 -10.35 5.73 7.01
CA TYR A 428 -9.82 4.99 5.88
C TYR A 428 -10.92 4.10 5.32
N PRO A 429 -11.34 4.28 4.06
CA PRO A 429 -12.52 3.62 3.53
C PRO A 429 -12.27 2.12 3.26
N VAL A 430 -13.26 1.28 3.57
CA VAL A 430 -13.31 -0.16 3.28
C VAL A 430 -14.66 -0.53 2.69
N ASN A 431 -14.76 -1.65 1.96
CA ASN A 431 -16.06 -2.12 1.47
C ASN A 431 -16.81 -2.83 2.59
N LEU A 432 -18.14 -2.92 2.46
CA LEU A 432 -18.98 -3.63 3.43
C LEU A 432 -18.60 -5.11 3.57
N ARG A 433 -18.27 -5.77 2.45
CA ARG A 433 -17.78 -7.17 2.49
C ARG A 433 -16.54 -7.36 3.35
N ASP A 434 -15.64 -6.38 3.38
CA ASP A 434 -14.39 -6.45 4.15
C ASP A 434 -14.72 -6.40 5.65
N LEU A 435 -15.65 -5.51 6.03
CA LEU A 435 -16.18 -5.44 7.39
C LEU A 435 -16.91 -6.74 7.78
N ALA A 436 -17.81 -7.25 6.93
CA ALA A 436 -18.59 -8.45 7.20
C ALA A 436 -17.74 -9.71 7.33
N ALA A 437 -16.66 -9.81 6.55
CA ALA A 437 -15.69 -10.88 6.66
C ALA A 437 -14.75 -10.73 7.88
N GLY A 438 -14.75 -9.56 8.52
CA GLY A 438 -13.76 -9.20 9.55
C GLY A 438 -12.34 -9.03 9.01
N ASP A 439 -12.17 -8.84 7.69
CA ASP A 439 -10.86 -8.60 7.08
C ASP A 439 -10.61 -7.10 6.93
N LEU A 440 -10.20 -6.46 8.03
CA LEU A 440 -9.80 -5.05 8.05
C LEU A 440 -8.28 -4.87 7.93
N SER A 441 -7.55 -5.90 7.47
CA SER A 441 -6.08 -5.89 7.37
C SER A 441 -5.54 -4.83 6.40
N MET A 442 -6.35 -4.39 5.44
CA MET A 442 -5.98 -3.31 4.51
C MET A 442 -5.94 -1.92 5.17
N VAL A 443 -6.53 -1.78 6.37
CA VAL A 443 -6.58 -0.51 7.09
C VAL A 443 -5.23 -0.31 7.80
N PRO A 444 -4.47 0.75 7.45
CA PRO A 444 -3.16 1.00 8.04
C PRO A 444 -3.22 1.15 9.57
N ALA A 445 -2.13 0.79 10.24
CA ALA A 445 -2.04 0.90 11.70
C ALA A 445 -2.36 2.33 12.17
N GLY A 446 -3.22 2.43 13.18
CA GLY A 446 -3.68 3.69 13.76
C GLY A 446 -4.72 4.45 12.94
N LYS A 447 -5.16 3.92 11.78
CA LYS A 447 -6.30 4.45 11.01
C LYS A 447 -7.62 3.78 11.38
N ARG A 448 -8.70 4.39 10.90
CA ARG A 448 -10.07 4.17 11.35
C ARG A 448 -10.98 3.70 10.20
N PRO A 449 -11.50 2.46 10.15
CA PRO A 449 -12.27 1.96 9.01
C PRO A 449 -13.63 2.64 8.86
N VAL A 450 -13.94 3.23 7.70
CA VAL A 450 -15.28 3.71 7.38
C VAL A 450 -15.85 2.94 6.20
N VAL A 451 -17.11 2.52 6.29
CA VAL A 451 -17.84 1.98 5.13
C VAL A 451 -18.77 3.06 4.60
N LEU A 452 -18.70 3.32 3.30
CA LEU A 452 -19.64 4.20 2.61
C LEU A 452 -20.63 3.33 1.84
N THR A 453 -21.91 3.42 2.17
CA THR A 453 -22.98 2.69 1.47
C THR A 453 -23.90 3.63 0.72
N PHE A 454 -24.35 3.21 -0.46
CA PHE A 454 -25.22 3.96 -1.34
C PHE A 454 -26.43 3.10 -1.72
N ASP A 455 -27.64 3.52 -1.32
CA ASP A 455 -28.89 2.79 -1.57
C ASP A 455 -29.55 3.26 -2.88
N ASP A 456 -30.57 2.56 -3.37
CA ASP A 456 -31.38 2.95 -4.54
C ASP A 456 -30.71 3.01 -5.93
N SER A 457 -29.37 3.05 -6.03
CA SER A 457 -28.65 3.19 -7.30
C SER A 457 -29.23 4.27 -8.21
N SER A 458 -29.41 5.49 -7.70
CA SER A 458 -29.94 6.61 -8.49
C SER A 458 -28.92 7.11 -9.53
N ILE A 459 -29.39 7.79 -10.57
CA ILE A 459 -28.55 8.38 -11.62
C ILE A 459 -27.48 9.32 -11.04
N GLU A 460 -27.77 10.03 -9.95
CA GLU A 460 -26.83 10.94 -9.30
C GLU A 460 -25.74 10.24 -8.49
N GLN A 461 -25.84 8.94 -8.24
CA GLN A 461 -24.75 8.19 -7.63
C GLN A 461 -23.67 7.84 -8.65
N PHE A 462 -24.08 7.45 -9.86
CA PHE A 462 -23.14 7.17 -10.94
C PHE A 462 -23.75 7.56 -12.28
N ARG A 463 -23.27 8.63 -12.89
CA ARG A 463 -23.69 9.06 -14.24
C ARG A 463 -22.49 9.08 -15.19
N LEU A 464 -22.66 8.44 -16.34
CA LEU A 464 -21.76 8.63 -17.48
C LEU A 464 -22.34 9.71 -18.40
N LEU A 465 -21.52 10.69 -18.76
CA LEU A 465 -21.86 11.76 -19.70
C LEU A 465 -21.81 11.23 -21.15
N PRO A 466 -22.39 11.95 -22.13
CA PRO A 466 -22.43 11.49 -23.53
C PRO A 466 -21.06 11.23 -24.18
N ASP A 467 -19.99 11.82 -23.64
CA ASP A 467 -18.61 11.59 -24.08
C ASP A 467 -17.94 10.38 -23.42
N GLY A 468 -18.67 9.66 -22.55
CA GLY A 468 -18.18 8.51 -21.78
C GLY A 468 -17.46 8.87 -20.50
N SER A 469 -17.27 10.15 -20.17
CA SER A 469 -16.67 10.56 -18.90
C SER A 469 -17.64 10.41 -17.73
N VAL A 470 -17.10 10.23 -16.52
CA VAL A 470 -17.89 10.23 -15.29
C VAL A 470 -18.29 11.65 -14.95
N ASP A 471 -19.56 11.87 -14.63
CA ASP A 471 -20.03 13.17 -14.18
C ASP A 471 -19.37 13.57 -12.84
N PRO A 472 -18.62 14.69 -12.78
CA PRO A 472 -17.93 15.12 -11.56
C PRO A 472 -18.88 15.56 -10.43
N ALA A 473 -20.17 15.74 -10.72
CA ALA A 473 -21.18 16.05 -9.70
C ALA A 473 -21.83 14.81 -9.06
N CYS A 474 -21.70 13.63 -9.69
CA CYS A 474 -22.27 12.39 -9.14
C CYS A 474 -21.38 11.80 -8.03
N ALA A 475 -21.93 10.91 -7.19
CA ALA A 475 -21.19 10.34 -6.06
C ALA A 475 -19.85 9.69 -6.47
N VAL A 476 -19.88 8.86 -7.52
CA VAL A 476 -18.68 8.20 -8.07
C VAL A 476 -17.68 9.23 -8.60
N GLY A 477 -18.12 10.28 -9.29
CA GLY A 477 -17.24 11.36 -9.76
C GLY A 477 -16.52 12.07 -8.61
N ILE A 478 -17.26 12.34 -7.53
CA ILE A 478 -16.70 12.96 -6.32
C ILE A 478 -15.69 12.03 -5.63
N LEU A 479 -15.98 10.74 -5.52
CA LEU A 479 -15.06 9.75 -4.96
C LEU A 479 -13.77 9.63 -5.80
N LEU A 480 -13.88 9.65 -7.13
CA LEU A 480 -12.74 9.64 -8.03
C LEU A 480 -11.87 10.89 -7.88
N ASP A 481 -12.49 12.07 -7.81
CA ASP A 481 -11.78 13.34 -7.58
C ASP A 481 -11.06 13.33 -6.22
N PHE A 482 -11.73 12.83 -5.17
CA PHE A 482 -11.17 12.76 -3.83
C PHE A 482 -10.00 11.76 -3.75
N TYR A 483 -10.13 10.59 -4.38
CA TYR A 483 -9.03 9.63 -4.53
C TYR A 483 -7.85 10.24 -5.30
N ALA A 484 -8.10 11.01 -6.37
CA ALA A 484 -7.01 11.65 -7.11
C ALA A 484 -6.23 12.66 -6.25
N ALA A 485 -6.89 13.31 -5.29
CA ALA A 485 -6.26 14.21 -4.33
C ALA A 485 -5.57 13.48 -3.16
N HIS A 486 -6.09 12.31 -2.77
CA HIS A 486 -5.64 11.54 -1.60
C HIS A 486 -5.44 10.04 -1.91
N PRO A 487 -4.63 9.65 -2.91
CA PRO A 487 -4.64 8.29 -3.44
C PRO A 487 -4.17 7.22 -2.44
N ALA A 488 -3.33 7.60 -1.48
CA ALA A 488 -2.89 6.71 -0.42
C ALA A 488 -3.87 6.60 0.75
N ASP A 489 -4.34 7.74 1.25
CA ASP A 489 -5.19 7.79 2.45
C ASP A 489 -6.66 7.48 2.16
N TRP A 490 -7.10 7.54 0.90
CA TRP A 490 -8.50 7.36 0.52
C TRP A 490 -8.67 6.42 -0.68
N PRO A 491 -8.30 5.13 -0.58
CA PRO A 491 -8.53 4.19 -1.67
C PRO A 491 -10.02 4.14 -2.07
N LEU A 492 -10.30 3.86 -3.34
CA LEU A 492 -11.67 3.76 -3.84
C LEU A 492 -12.36 2.53 -3.23
N ARG A 493 -13.12 2.75 -2.16
CA ARG A 493 -13.91 1.78 -1.42
C ARG A 493 -15.26 2.40 -1.07
N ALA A 494 -16.32 1.73 -1.47
CA ALA A 494 -17.72 2.11 -1.28
C ALA A 494 -18.60 0.94 -1.75
N THR A 495 -19.77 0.76 -1.15
CA THR A 495 -20.72 -0.30 -1.50
C THR A 495 -21.98 0.33 -2.09
N PHE A 496 -22.30 -0.01 -3.34
CA PHE A 496 -23.51 0.45 -4.03
C PHE A 496 -24.54 -0.67 -4.09
N PHE A 497 -25.72 -0.44 -3.53
CA PHE A 497 -26.83 -1.39 -3.53
C PHE A 497 -27.77 -1.12 -4.69
N VAL A 498 -27.85 -2.06 -5.63
CA VAL A 498 -28.37 -1.81 -6.96
C VAL A 498 -29.79 -2.36 -7.16
N LEU A 499 -30.66 -1.51 -7.68
CA LEU A 499 -32.02 -1.82 -8.12
C LEU A 499 -32.06 -2.11 -9.62
N GLN A 500 -32.89 -3.09 -10.02
CA GLN A 500 -32.94 -3.59 -11.40
C GLN A 500 -34.32 -3.47 -12.05
N ALA A 501 -35.41 -3.48 -11.27
CA ALA A 501 -36.77 -3.42 -11.81
C ALA A 501 -37.72 -2.68 -10.86
N VAL A 502 -37.64 -1.35 -10.86
CA VAL A 502 -38.49 -0.46 -10.03
C VAL A 502 -39.30 0.52 -10.88
N ASP A 503 -40.41 1.02 -10.35
CA ASP A 503 -41.21 2.09 -10.98
C ASP A 503 -40.60 3.48 -10.74
N ALA A 504 -39.31 3.59 -11.10
CA ALA A 504 -38.47 4.77 -10.95
C ALA A 504 -37.28 4.64 -11.93
N PRO A 505 -37.43 5.03 -13.20
CA PRO A 505 -36.43 4.77 -14.24
C PRO A 505 -35.04 5.31 -13.91
N GLU A 506 -34.95 6.42 -13.19
CA GLU A 506 -33.70 7.04 -12.73
C GLU A 506 -32.94 6.22 -11.68
N ARG A 507 -33.57 5.19 -11.10
CA ARG A 507 -32.98 4.26 -10.11
C ARG A 507 -32.65 2.88 -10.68
N ILE A 508 -33.14 2.56 -11.87
CA ILE A 508 -32.84 1.29 -12.53
C ILE A 508 -31.39 1.34 -13.02
N LEU A 509 -30.50 0.59 -12.36
CA LEU A 509 -29.09 0.48 -12.77
C LEU A 509 -28.44 1.86 -12.98
N PHE A 510 -28.57 2.74 -11.98
CA PHE A 510 -28.05 4.11 -12.03
C PHE A 510 -28.64 4.94 -13.17
N GLY A 511 -29.93 4.75 -13.46
CA GLY A 511 -30.68 5.48 -14.48
C GLY A 511 -30.19 5.35 -15.92
N GLN A 512 -29.27 4.41 -16.18
CA GLN A 512 -28.66 4.16 -17.50
C GLN A 512 -28.54 2.64 -17.73
N PRO A 513 -29.66 1.90 -17.79
CA PRO A 513 -29.65 0.44 -17.90
C PRO A 513 -28.89 -0.06 -19.14
N GLU A 514 -28.84 0.71 -20.22
CA GLU A 514 -28.05 0.41 -21.41
C GLU A 514 -26.53 0.42 -21.18
N LEU A 515 -26.07 1.05 -20.11
CA LEU A 515 -24.66 1.11 -19.69
C LEU A 515 -24.37 0.26 -18.44
N ALA A 516 -25.34 -0.53 -17.96
CA ALA A 516 -25.27 -1.25 -16.70
C ALA A 516 -23.99 -2.10 -16.56
N GLN A 517 -23.74 -2.99 -17.52
CA GLN A 517 -22.55 -3.85 -17.48
C GLN A 517 -21.24 -3.05 -17.47
N GLN A 518 -21.17 -1.94 -18.22
CA GLN A 518 -19.98 -1.09 -18.23
C GLN A 518 -19.77 -0.45 -16.85
N LYS A 519 -20.81 0.17 -16.29
CA LYS A 519 -20.74 0.89 -15.02
C LYS A 519 -20.42 -0.05 -13.86
N LEU A 520 -21.11 -1.19 -13.78
CA LEU A 520 -20.85 -2.17 -12.72
C LEU A 520 -19.42 -2.70 -12.80
N ARG A 521 -18.89 -3.01 -13.99
CA ARG A 521 -17.48 -3.42 -14.15
C ARG A 521 -16.52 -2.33 -13.70
N MET A 522 -16.77 -1.07 -14.05
CA MET A 522 -15.93 0.06 -13.62
C MET A 522 -15.88 0.17 -12.10
N LEU A 523 -17.00 0.00 -11.38
CA LEU A 523 -17.00 0.00 -9.92
C LEU A 523 -16.07 -1.08 -9.35
N ILE A 524 -16.19 -2.32 -9.84
CA ILE A 524 -15.36 -3.44 -9.37
C ILE A 524 -13.88 -3.25 -9.73
N GLU A 525 -13.58 -2.83 -10.96
CA GLU A 525 -12.21 -2.57 -11.43
C GLU A 525 -11.51 -1.45 -10.63
N TRP A 526 -12.27 -0.48 -10.13
CA TRP A 526 -11.77 0.56 -9.24
C TRP A 526 -11.67 0.12 -7.77
N GLY A 527 -12.23 -1.04 -7.43
CA GLY A 527 -12.15 -1.63 -6.09
C GLY A 527 -13.35 -1.34 -5.19
N MET A 528 -14.42 -0.76 -5.72
CA MET A 528 -15.70 -0.58 -5.03
C MET A 528 -16.55 -1.85 -5.13
N GLU A 529 -17.56 -1.94 -4.27
CA GLU A 529 -18.46 -3.08 -4.16
C GLU A 529 -19.83 -2.80 -4.79
N VAL A 530 -20.37 -3.80 -5.48
CA VAL A 530 -21.77 -3.90 -5.90
C VAL A 530 -22.49 -4.90 -4.99
N GLY A 531 -23.57 -4.43 -4.35
CA GLY A 531 -24.49 -5.21 -3.53
C GLY A 531 -25.91 -5.19 -4.09
N SER A 532 -26.80 -6.00 -3.50
CA SER A 532 -28.22 -6.08 -3.86
C SER A 532 -29.07 -5.13 -3.04
N HIS A 533 -30.09 -4.54 -3.66
CA HIS A 533 -31.17 -3.84 -2.95
C HIS A 533 -32.53 -4.48 -3.20
N THR A 534 -32.57 -5.82 -3.31
CA THR A 534 -33.65 -6.62 -3.93
C THR A 534 -33.81 -6.32 -5.42
N ILE A 535 -34.75 -6.97 -6.11
CA ILE A 535 -34.96 -6.70 -7.55
C ILE A 535 -35.83 -5.45 -7.75
N SER A 536 -36.87 -5.28 -6.94
CA SER A 536 -37.88 -4.23 -7.12
C SER A 536 -38.13 -3.35 -5.90
N HIS A 537 -37.17 -3.26 -4.98
CA HIS A 537 -37.30 -2.48 -3.73
C HIS A 537 -38.50 -2.93 -2.86
N ALA A 538 -38.71 -4.26 -2.76
CA ALA A 538 -39.85 -4.82 -2.03
C ALA A 538 -39.68 -4.72 -0.51
N ASN A 539 -40.78 -4.43 0.19
CA ASN A 539 -40.83 -4.50 1.65
C ASN A 539 -40.87 -5.98 2.08
N LEU A 540 -39.75 -6.48 2.63
CA LEU A 540 -39.61 -7.91 2.95
C LEU A 540 -40.43 -8.30 4.20
N ALA A 541 -40.68 -7.37 5.12
CA ALA A 541 -41.55 -7.61 6.28
C ALA A 541 -43.02 -7.84 5.90
N GLU A 542 -43.45 -7.31 4.76
CA GLU A 542 -44.81 -7.44 4.23
C GLU A 542 -44.93 -8.52 3.12
N SER A 543 -43.83 -9.18 2.79
CA SER A 543 -43.76 -10.15 1.70
C SER A 543 -43.84 -11.60 2.20
N GLU A 544 -44.51 -12.45 1.42
CA GLU A 544 -44.53 -13.89 1.66
C GLU A 544 -43.16 -14.53 1.32
N ALA A 545 -42.82 -15.66 1.95
CA ALA A 545 -41.52 -16.30 1.82
C ALA A 545 -41.06 -16.56 0.36
N GLU A 546 -41.98 -16.97 -0.53
CA GLU A 546 -41.64 -17.19 -1.95
C GLU A 546 -41.38 -15.88 -2.70
N GLU A 547 -42.08 -14.79 -2.36
CA GLU A 547 -41.81 -13.47 -2.94
C GLU A 547 -40.46 -12.93 -2.43
N ILE A 548 -40.14 -13.13 -1.15
CA ILE A 548 -38.81 -12.78 -0.61
C ILE A 548 -37.72 -13.52 -1.37
N LYS A 549 -37.83 -14.85 -1.51
CA LYS A 549 -36.85 -15.63 -2.30
C LYS A 549 -36.76 -15.15 -3.74
N ARG A 550 -37.88 -14.83 -4.38
CA ARG A 550 -37.90 -14.27 -5.73
C ARG A 550 -37.13 -12.95 -5.80
N GLN A 551 -37.37 -12.05 -4.85
CA GLN A 551 -36.76 -10.74 -4.80
C GLN A 551 -35.24 -10.80 -4.66
N LEU A 552 -34.78 -11.70 -3.78
CA LEU A 552 -33.38 -11.92 -3.47
C LEU A 552 -32.66 -12.67 -4.61
N ALA A 553 -33.21 -13.81 -5.04
CA ALA A 553 -32.59 -14.65 -6.06
C ALA A 553 -32.47 -13.97 -7.42
N LEU A 554 -33.51 -13.28 -7.88
CA LEU A 554 -33.47 -12.59 -9.16
C LEU A 554 -32.54 -11.36 -9.10
N SER A 555 -32.43 -10.69 -7.95
CA SER A 555 -31.52 -9.57 -7.81
C SER A 555 -30.07 -10.01 -7.89
N GLN A 556 -29.70 -11.03 -7.10
CA GLN A 556 -28.33 -11.57 -7.10
C GLN A 556 -27.96 -12.10 -8.50
N ALA A 557 -28.79 -12.99 -9.07
CA ALA A 557 -28.52 -13.59 -10.37
C ALA A 557 -28.40 -12.56 -11.49
N GLY A 558 -29.25 -11.52 -11.50
CA GLY A 558 -29.20 -10.47 -12.52
C GLY A 558 -27.93 -9.62 -12.45
N LEU A 559 -27.45 -9.31 -11.25
CA LEU A 559 -26.18 -8.59 -11.05
C LEU A 559 -24.97 -9.45 -11.44
N GLU A 560 -24.97 -10.72 -11.06
CA GLU A 560 -23.88 -11.66 -11.37
C GLU A 560 -23.83 -12.02 -12.87
N GLU A 561 -24.96 -12.04 -13.57
CA GLU A 561 -24.99 -12.16 -15.04
C GLU A 561 -24.30 -10.97 -15.73
N LEU A 562 -24.48 -9.76 -15.19
CA LEU A 562 -23.79 -8.56 -15.69
C LEU A 562 -22.30 -8.55 -15.31
N LEU A 563 -21.91 -9.26 -14.26
CA LEU A 563 -20.56 -9.29 -13.70
C LEU A 563 -19.98 -10.72 -13.62
N PRO A 564 -19.59 -11.34 -14.74
CA PRO A 564 -19.04 -12.69 -14.73
C PRO A 564 -17.81 -12.82 -13.79
N GLY A 565 -17.90 -13.75 -12.84
CA GLY A 565 -16.82 -14.03 -11.87
C GLY A 565 -16.83 -13.16 -10.62
N TYR A 566 -17.81 -12.26 -10.46
CA TYR A 566 -18.03 -11.50 -9.24
C TYR A 566 -19.19 -12.08 -8.43
N GLU A 567 -19.01 -12.19 -7.12
CA GLU A 567 -20.05 -12.65 -6.20
C GLU A 567 -20.69 -11.45 -5.47
N VAL A 568 -22.02 -11.37 -5.55
CA VAL A 568 -22.79 -10.28 -4.92
C VAL A 568 -23.20 -10.71 -3.51
N VAL A 569 -22.37 -10.43 -2.52
CA VAL A 569 -22.53 -11.00 -1.17
C VAL A 569 -23.27 -10.10 -0.17
N SER A 570 -23.50 -8.83 -0.49
CA SER A 570 -24.09 -7.84 0.42
C SER A 570 -25.50 -7.43 0.00
N LEU A 571 -26.35 -7.14 0.98
CA LEU A 571 -27.75 -6.74 0.82
C LEU A 571 -28.04 -5.46 1.63
N SER A 572 -28.67 -4.46 1.01
CA SER A 572 -29.41 -3.44 1.76
C SER A 572 -30.88 -3.83 1.78
N VAL A 573 -31.44 -4.00 2.97
CA VAL A 573 -32.85 -4.40 3.14
C VAL A 573 -33.73 -3.17 2.90
N PRO A 574 -34.60 -3.16 1.86
CA PRO A 574 -35.44 -2.01 1.57
C PRO A 574 -36.27 -1.58 2.79
N PHE A 575 -36.30 -0.28 3.05
CA PHE A 575 -36.97 0.33 4.22
C PHE A 575 -36.45 -0.13 5.59
N GLY A 576 -35.41 -0.96 5.66
CA GLY A 576 -34.99 -1.63 6.89
C GLY A 576 -36.04 -2.62 7.39
N ALA A 577 -36.91 -3.10 6.50
CA ALA A 577 -38.05 -3.94 6.84
C ALA A 577 -37.69 -5.42 6.66
N TYR A 578 -37.08 -6.00 7.70
CA TYR A 578 -36.64 -7.39 7.73
C TYR A 578 -37.83 -8.37 7.70
N PRO A 579 -37.69 -9.52 7.01
CA PRO A 579 -38.73 -10.55 7.00
C PRO A 579 -38.86 -11.23 8.36
N GLU A 580 -40.03 -11.81 8.66
CA GLU A 580 -40.24 -12.57 9.91
C GLU A 580 -39.29 -13.79 10.01
N ASP A 581 -38.98 -14.44 8.89
CA ASP A 581 -37.96 -15.49 8.80
C ASP A 581 -36.67 -14.96 8.17
N GLU A 582 -35.80 -14.40 8.99
CA GLU A 582 -34.51 -13.81 8.58
C GLU A 582 -33.54 -14.83 7.96
N ARG A 583 -33.75 -16.14 8.15
CA ARG A 583 -32.95 -17.18 7.46
C ARG A 583 -33.09 -17.08 5.94
N LEU A 584 -34.17 -16.48 5.46
CA LEU A 584 -34.38 -16.18 4.04
C LEU A 584 -33.37 -15.17 3.50
N LEU A 585 -32.73 -14.35 4.35
CA LEU A 585 -31.67 -13.43 3.92
C LEU A 585 -30.35 -14.16 3.69
N VAL A 586 -30.05 -15.20 4.47
CA VAL A 586 -28.79 -15.97 4.37
C VAL A 586 -28.67 -16.67 3.03
N GLY A 587 -29.76 -17.30 2.58
CA GLY A 587 -29.79 -17.94 1.27
C GLY A 587 -31.06 -18.73 1.00
N GLY A 588 -31.25 -19.07 -0.26
CA GLY A 588 -32.44 -19.79 -0.71
C GLY A 588 -32.37 -20.12 -2.19
N LEU A 589 -33.42 -20.80 -2.67
CA LEU A 589 -33.58 -21.15 -4.07
C LEU A 589 -34.92 -20.60 -4.55
N TYR A 590 -34.90 -19.87 -5.66
CA TYR A 590 -36.10 -19.53 -6.41
C TYR A 590 -35.94 -20.02 -7.84
N GLU A 591 -36.86 -20.88 -8.28
CA GLU A 591 -36.73 -21.65 -9.52
C GLU A 591 -35.40 -22.42 -9.57
N ASP A 592 -34.47 -22.01 -10.43
CA ASP A 592 -33.14 -22.58 -10.63
C ASP A 592 -32.00 -21.67 -10.13
N LYS A 593 -32.34 -20.53 -9.51
CA LYS A 593 -31.39 -19.51 -9.06
C LYS A 593 -31.17 -19.66 -7.56
N LEU A 594 -30.02 -20.20 -7.20
CA LEU A 594 -29.53 -20.19 -5.83
C LEU A 594 -29.09 -18.78 -5.49
N TYR A 595 -29.38 -18.35 -4.26
CA TYR A 595 -28.78 -17.15 -3.73
C TYR A 595 -28.20 -17.35 -2.34
N THR A 596 -27.14 -16.62 -2.05
CA THR A 596 -26.46 -16.60 -0.75
C THR A 596 -25.88 -15.23 -0.45
N TYR A 597 -26.37 -14.57 0.59
CA TYR A 597 -25.80 -13.32 1.09
C TYR A 597 -24.98 -13.58 2.35
N GLN A 598 -23.93 -12.79 2.54
CA GLN A 598 -23.04 -12.84 3.69
C GLN A 598 -23.21 -11.63 4.61
N ALA A 599 -23.85 -10.56 4.12
CA ALA A 599 -24.09 -9.35 4.92
C ALA A 599 -25.42 -8.69 4.56
N ALA A 600 -26.09 -8.12 5.56
CA ALA A 600 -27.26 -7.26 5.39
C ALA A 600 -27.16 -6.00 6.26
N VAL A 601 -27.54 -4.85 5.70
CA VAL A 601 -27.52 -3.55 6.40
C VAL A 601 -28.93 -3.04 6.70
N GLU A 602 -29.07 -2.43 7.88
CA GLU A 602 -30.28 -1.72 8.32
C GLU A 602 -30.31 -0.27 7.81
N VAL A 603 -31.44 0.43 7.88
CA VAL A 603 -31.51 1.84 7.44
C VAL A 603 -30.90 2.83 8.45
N SER A 604 -30.88 2.48 9.73
CA SER A 604 -30.32 3.32 10.79
C SER A 604 -30.09 2.50 12.06
N GLY A 605 -29.07 2.80 12.84
CA GLY A 605 -28.86 2.18 14.15
C GLY A 605 -27.58 2.60 14.89
N GLY A 606 -26.77 3.49 14.30
CA GLY A 606 -25.57 4.02 14.93
C GLY A 606 -24.30 3.28 14.54
N LEU A 607 -23.34 3.22 15.46
CA LEU A 607 -22.04 2.57 15.24
C LEU A 607 -22.17 1.04 15.29
N VAL A 608 -21.44 0.36 14.42
CA VAL A 608 -21.41 -1.10 14.30
C VAL A 608 -20.42 -1.67 15.31
N PRO A 609 -20.74 -2.72 16.09
CA PRO A 609 -19.74 -3.44 16.88
C PRO A 609 -18.52 -3.87 16.04
N SER A 610 -17.36 -4.05 16.67
CA SER A 610 -16.19 -4.63 15.97
C SER A 610 -16.60 -5.94 15.27
N PRO A 611 -16.14 -6.22 14.04
CA PRO A 611 -16.42 -7.50 13.38
C PRO A 611 -15.79 -8.71 14.11
N HIS A 612 -14.96 -8.45 15.11
CA HIS A 612 -14.37 -9.47 15.99
C HIS A 612 -15.09 -9.61 17.33
N ALA A 613 -16.11 -8.79 17.58
CA ALA A 613 -16.91 -8.83 18.80
C ALA A 613 -18.03 -9.87 18.69
N PRO A 614 -18.39 -10.58 19.79
CA PRO A 614 -19.51 -11.52 19.80
C PRO A 614 -20.87 -10.89 19.43
N GLU A 615 -21.01 -9.58 19.62
CA GLU A 615 -22.22 -8.81 19.33
C GLU A 615 -22.35 -8.41 17.85
N PHE A 616 -21.31 -8.63 17.04
CA PHE A 616 -21.39 -8.36 15.61
C PHE A 616 -22.27 -9.38 14.92
N ASP A 617 -23.37 -8.88 14.33
CA ASP A 617 -24.25 -9.66 13.48
C ASP A 617 -24.10 -9.17 12.03
N PRO A 618 -23.54 -9.99 11.12
CA PRO A 618 -23.36 -9.57 9.73
C PRO A 618 -24.68 -9.36 8.99
N TYR A 619 -25.82 -9.88 9.49
CA TYR A 619 -27.14 -9.67 8.91
C TYR A 619 -27.93 -8.52 9.56
N HIS A 620 -27.38 -7.88 10.59
CA HIS A 620 -27.96 -6.70 11.24
C HIS A 620 -26.89 -5.63 11.44
N ILE A 621 -26.32 -5.15 10.33
CA ILE A 621 -25.31 -4.09 10.38
C ILE A 621 -26.02 -2.73 10.42
N PRO A 622 -26.01 -2.00 11.56
CA PRO A 622 -26.63 -0.69 11.64
C PRO A 622 -25.85 0.32 10.80
N ARG A 623 -26.54 1.39 10.39
CA ARG A 623 -25.92 2.49 9.65
C ARG A 623 -26.20 3.84 10.31
N VAL A 624 -25.39 4.82 9.95
CA VAL A 624 -25.62 6.23 10.24
C VAL A 624 -26.07 6.91 8.95
N GLN A 625 -27.28 7.47 8.97
CA GLN A 625 -27.79 8.24 7.84
C GLN A 625 -26.91 9.46 7.62
N ALA A 626 -26.45 9.68 6.39
CA ALA A 626 -25.54 10.77 6.05
C ALA A 626 -26.26 12.13 5.91
N ILE A 627 -27.00 12.50 6.96
CA ILE A 627 -27.56 13.84 7.15
C ILE A 627 -26.72 14.60 8.18
N GLN A 628 -26.67 15.92 8.04
CA GLN A 628 -25.78 16.77 8.85
C GLN A 628 -25.87 16.49 10.36
N SER A 629 -27.08 16.40 10.92
CA SER A 629 -27.29 16.20 12.36
C SER A 629 -26.80 14.85 12.86
N GLU A 630 -26.99 13.79 12.08
CA GLU A 630 -26.55 12.44 12.44
C GLU A 630 -25.04 12.32 12.30
N LEU A 631 -24.46 12.83 11.20
CA LEU A 631 -23.01 12.86 11.03
C LEU A 631 -22.32 13.66 12.14
N ASP A 632 -22.86 14.82 12.51
CA ASP A 632 -22.31 15.62 13.62
C ASP A 632 -22.30 14.84 14.94
N TYR A 633 -23.42 14.22 15.28
CA TYR A 633 -23.56 13.43 16.50
C TYR A 633 -22.67 12.19 16.52
N TRP A 634 -22.72 11.36 15.47
CA TRP A 634 -22.05 10.07 15.45
C TRP A 634 -20.54 10.19 15.23
N LEU A 635 -20.06 11.21 14.51
CA LEU A 635 -18.62 11.47 14.43
C LEU A 635 -18.08 11.99 15.76
N GLU A 636 -18.83 12.85 16.48
CA GLU A 636 -18.45 13.23 17.84
C GLU A 636 -18.42 12.02 18.79
N ALA A 637 -19.41 11.13 18.70
CA ALA A 637 -19.45 9.90 19.48
C ALA A 637 -18.30 8.93 19.13
N ALA A 638 -18.00 8.77 17.85
CA ALA A 638 -16.91 7.93 17.35
C ALA A 638 -15.52 8.49 17.71
N ASP A 639 -15.38 9.81 17.79
CA ASP A 639 -14.12 10.44 18.19
C ASP A 639 -13.85 10.36 19.70
N ALA A 640 -14.80 9.85 20.50
CA ALA A 640 -14.61 9.63 21.93
C ALA A 640 -13.55 8.53 22.18
N PRO A 641 -12.56 8.78 23.07
CA PRO A 641 -11.50 7.81 23.33
C PRO A 641 -12.02 6.44 23.75
N GLY A 642 -11.55 5.39 23.08
CA GLY A 642 -11.88 3.99 23.39
C GLY A 642 -13.19 3.47 22.81
N VAL A 643 -13.99 4.30 22.12
CA VAL A 643 -15.24 3.86 21.48
C VAL A 643 -14.95 3.21 20.14
N TYR A 644 -14.15 3.88 19.30
CA TYR A 644 -14.07 3.55 17.90
C TYR A 644 -12.96 2.55 17.57
N TYR A 645 -13.17 1.74 16.53
CA TYR A 645 -12.22 0.75 16.04
C TYR A 645 -10.96 1.44 15.51
N VAL A 646 -9.80 1.10 16.03
CA VAL A 646 -8.54 1.58 15.46
C VAL A 646 -7.72 0.39 15.02
N SER A 647 -7.36 0.36 13.74
CA SER A 647 -6.63 -0.76 13.16
C SER A 647 -5.26 -0.92 13.83
N PRO A 648 -4.88 -2.14 14.24
CA PRO A 648 -3.50 -2.44 14.59
C PRO A 648 -2.57 -2.49 13.36
N GLY A 649 -3.13 -2.45 12.15
CA GLY A 649 -2.43 -2.67 10.88
C GLY A 649 -2.59 -4.10 10.36
N GLU A 650 -1.72 -4.44 9.40
CA GLU A 650 -1.64 -5.74 8.72
C GLU A 650 -1.29 -6.93 9.62
#